data_AF-A0A947MRD0-F1
#
_entry.id   AF-A0A947MRD0-F1
#
_cell.length_a   1.000
_cell.length_b   1.000
_cell.length_c   1.000
_cell.angle_alpha   90.00
_cell.angle_beta   90.00
_cell.angle_gamma   90.00
#
_symmetry.space_group_name_H-M   'P 1'
#
loop_
_entity.id
_entity.type
_entity.pdbx_description
1 polymer ?
#
loop_
_entity_poly.entity_id
_entity_poly.type
_entity_poly.pdbx_seq_one_letter_code
_entity_poly.pdbx_strand_id
1 'polypeptide(L)'
;MRNRMIRLSPFSWALAMALAVACSDTADVPPVAADAADVTLVDDATPDPDVESPVDVPSEATDTTEEIDSAQPPDETPLGTDASRARAFKLFYRERLDRVLVAFNRFSLFGDVGFAVAVDRADVARDGDSYDIVVGPKDNNLMGTPLRAVWHAWRHFRSRTAELTLLRMLRGFEFYESVSGVPGLTSRMVLTGWTLDIDGVAKTAKRSRGGVEVESPMKTDPALEAEIIETFFDGLTMKVRSDPNDTYLTYLPGRDPVDYAITHSIPNLPDFIRISDCCATLRRTPGGHPWENAWWSNHNSRDNFPDIALGFLAAREALTFAETPAAVKDVATRVVEAGTRVADLIDANGGNIMTIDEVHPYGELAVSGELRPHGLAENEDLGSMASCPMALLNRALTDEGLTAEPKDVFLPGTQELLIQRDFPGLIACEFETPRRCTTIDDAICGLPWARLDELTVFGQPIFELAEQLESETPGTAEALLGAFQNDFDDVAEAMVTLHAVLVARGQAALAEEAQASVGHLTAIMRRFANVIYGALKPEQQAEQRYEAAIFDAMAGREVDPNDIGGFEIEEQRMARAEGLLDFPAGSPWKLHTDEELLQLITDGLANLQDKSGPGRSDAIRKRYAETYPDGKPPIRRAGDAYEARQGQGPWVPAERPRHVGVGSFDLIQAVVLCTTAPHLLDCSWAAIGCGPLDLDDSGTVDAADTALFEARVLAVGDGARCTGSECDGADLDRSGTVDASDRAFMAAAQGCVR
;
A
#
# COMPACT_ATOMS: atom_id res chain seq x y z
N MET A 1 10.24 -1.00 9.52
CA MET A 1 10.74 -0.76 8.15
C MET A 1 10.24 -1.90 7.27
N ARG A 2 9.14 -1.70 6.53
CA ARG A 2 8.53 -2.74 5.68
C ARG A 2 9.34 -2.92 4.40
N ASN A 3 10.13 -3.99 4.34
CA ASN A 3 10.69 -4.49 3.09
C ASN A 3 9.60 -5.32 2.37
N ARG A 4 8.70 -4.67 1.63
CA ARG A 4 7.92 -5.37 0.58
C ARG A 4 8.90 -5.73 -0.54
N MET A 5 9.51 -6.91 -0.42
CA MET A 5 10.43 -7.47 -1.41
C MET A 5 9.63 -8.25 -2.44
N ILE A 6 9.61 -7.75 -3.67
CA ILE A 6 9.12 -8.50 -4.84
C ILE A 6 10.02 -9.73 -5.01
N ARG A 7 9.43 -10.91 -4.90
CA ARG A 7 10.07 -12.20 -5.17
C ARG A 7 9.03 -13.12 -5.79
N LEU A 8 9.47 -13.97 -6.70
CA LEU A 8 8.73 -15.08 -7.32
C LEU A 8 7.84 -15.83 -6.32
N SER A 9 6.83 -16.57 -6.81
CA SER A 9 6.03 -17.48 -6.00
C SER A 9 6.96 -18.33 -5.12
N PRO A 10 6.92 -18.09 -3.80
CA PRO A 10 7.85 -18.72 -2.86
C PRO A 10 7.55 -20.20 -2.70
N PHE A 11 6.38 -20.65 -3.16
CA PHE A 11 6.03 -22.06 -3.27
C PHE A 11 7.07 -22.88 -4.02
N SER A 12 7.72 -22.33 -5.04
CA SER A 12 8.72 -23.03 -5.85
C SER A 12 10.07 -23.17 -5.15
N TRP A 13 10.60 -22.08 -4.58
CA TRP A 13 11.95 -22.08 -3.98
C TRP A 13 11.99 -22.66 -2.56
N ALA A 14 10.95 -22.40 -1.78
CA ALA A 14 10.83 -22.87 -0.42
C ALA A 14 10.72 -24.40 -0.37
N LEU A 15 9.95 -24.99 -1.30
CA LEU A 15 9.86 -26.45 -1.48
C LEU A 15 11.16 -27.09 -1.96
N ALA A 16 11.94 -26.40 -2.79
CA ALA A 16 13.27 -26.87 -3.17
C ALA A 16 14.24 -26.91 -1.97
N MET A 17 14.13 -25.97 -1.02
CA MET A 17 14.87 -26.03 0.25
C MET A 17 14.33 -27.10 1.21
N ALA A 18 13.01 -27.29 1.28
CA ALA A 18 12.41 -28.39 2.04
C ALA A 18 12.88 -29.77 1.52
N LEU A 19 13.04 -29.92 0.20
CA LEU A 19 13.70 -31.08 -0.43
C LEU A 19 15.16 -31.23 -0.01
N ALA A 20 15.90 -30.13 0.17
CA ALA A 20 17.29 -30.18 0.60
C ALA A 20 17.43 -30.55 2.09
N VAL A 21 16.53 -30.05 2.95
CA VAL A 21 16.51 -30.36 4.39
C VAL A 21 16.00 -31.79 4.63
N ALA A 22 14.92 -32.21 3.97
CA ALA A 22 14.40 -33.58 4.06
C ALA A 22 15.33 -34.64 3.44
N CYS A 23 16.22 -34.24 2.52
CA CYS A 23 17.27 -35.13 2.00
C CYS A 23 18.61 -35.03 2.77
N SER A 24 18.73 -34.13 3.75
CA SER A 24 20.00 -33.91 4.49
C SER A 24 20.21 -34.83 5.69
N ASP A 25 19.33 -35.82 5.91
CA ASP A 25 19.43 -36.83 6.98
C ASP A 25 20.62 -37.81 6.82
N THR A 26 21.62 -37.47 6.00
CA THR A 26 22.87 -38.23 5.85
C THR A 26 24.12 -37.34 5.73
N ALA A 27 24.38 -36.42 6.67
CA ALA A 27 25.77 -36.02 6.98
C ALA A 27 25.91 -35.26 8.31
N ASP A 28 26.69 -35.84 9.24
CA ASP A 28 27.24 -35.16 10.42
C ASP A 28 27.94 -33.85 10.05
N VAL A 29 27.37 -32.71 10.44
CA VAL A 29 28.07 -31.42 10.50
C VAL A 29 27.85 -30.82 11.90
N PRO A 30 28.91 -30.48 12.65
CA PRO A 30 28.78 -29.97 14.01
C PRO A 30 28.28 -28.51 14.03
N PRO A 31 27.59 -28.08 15.11
CA PRO A 31 26.96 -26.77 15.18
C PRO A 31 28.02 -25.64 15.29
N VAL A 32 27.81 -24.58 14.52
CA VAL A 32 28.56 -23.32 14.63
C VAL A 32 27.92 -22.48 15.74
N ALA A 33 28.70 -22.17 16.77
CA ALA A 33 28.30 -21.32 17.89
C ALA A 33 28.05 -19.88 17.43
N ALA A 34 26.89 -19.33 17.80
CA ALA A 34 26.60 -17.90 17.70
C ALA A 34 27.11 -17.21 18.98
N ASP A 35 28.19 -16.43 18.85
CA ASP A 35 28.60 -15.49 19.89
C ASP A 35 27.69 -14.26 19.85
N ALA A 36 26.77 -14.18 20.82
CA ALA A 36 25.99 -12.99 21.11
C ALA A 36 26.80 -12.07 22.05
N ALA A 37 27.17 -10.89 21.58
CA ALA A 37 27.71 -9.83 22.40
C ALA A 37 26.56 -8.94 22.95
N ASP A 38 26.17 -9.30 24.16
CA ASP A 38 25.73 -8.49 25.30
C ASP A 38 25.65 -6.95 25.11
N VAL A 39 24.43 -6.40 25.17
CA VAL A 39 24.16 -5.07 25.74
C VAL A 39 22.92 -5.19 26.64
N THR A 40 23.23 -5.28 27.92
CA THR A 40 22.32 -5.23 29.07
C THR A 40 21.38 -4.02 29.09
N LEU A 41 20.08 -4.24 29.28
CA LEU A 41 19.23 -3.37 30.09
C LEU A 41 18.48 -4.22 31.12
N VAL A 42 18.44 -3.68 32.31
CA VAL A 42 18.23 -4.35 33.60
C VAL A 42 16.76 -4.69 33.83
N ASP A 43 16.54 -5.93 34.26
CA ASP A 43 15.31 -6.50 34.78
C ASP A 43 15.20 -6.24 36.29
N ASP A 44 13.99 -5.99 36.80
CA ASP A 44 13.62 -6.27 38.20
C ASP A 44 12.11 -6.05 38.39
N ALA A 45 11.33 -7.14 38.34
CA ALA A 45 10.56 -7.62 39.49
C ALA A 45 9.64 -8.82 39.12
N THR A 46 9.98 -9.98 39.68
CA THR A 46 9.13 -11.18 39.80
C THR A 46 8.57 -11.27 41.24
N PRO A 47 7.79 -12.30 41.63
CA PRO A 47 6.60 -12.92 41.02
C PRO A 47 5.46 -13.12 42.06
N ASP A 48 4.48 -13.96 41.71
CA ASP A 48 3.85 -15.05 42.51
C ASP A 48 2.30 -15.02 42.59
N PRO A 49 1.61 -16.15 42.88
CA PRO A 49 0.99 -17.01 41.86
C PRO A 49 -0.46 -17.45 42.24
N ASP A 50 -1.00 -18.39 41.46
CA ASP A 50 -2.20 -19.23 41.72
C ASP A 50 -3.55 -18.49 41.63
N VAL A 51 -4.58 -19.02 40.97
CA VAL A 51 -5.50 -20.01 41.54
C VAL A 51 -6.40 -20.64 40.44
N GLU A 52 -6.37 -21.97 40.40
CA GLU A 52 -7.48 -22.94 40.18
C GLU A 52 -8.54 -22.73 39.08
N SER A 53 -8.53 -23.62 38.08
CA SER A 53 -9.74 -24.24 37.49
C SER A 53 -10.37 -25.20 38.52
N PRO A 54 -11.67 -25.63 38.48
CA PRO A 54 -12.37 -26.15 37.29
C PRO A 54 -13.90 -25.94 37.28
N VAL A 55 -14.62 -26.52 36.30
CA VAL A 55 -15.74 -27.48 36.51
C VAL A 55 -16.46 -27.76 35.18
N ASP A 56 -16.40 -29.03 34.76
CA ASP A 56 -17.30 -29.71 33.81
C ASP A 56 -18.73 -29.82 34.35
N VAL A 57 -19.73 -29.93 33.47
CA VAL A 57 -20.71 -31.06 33.39
C VAL A 57 -21.79 -30.76 32.33
N PRO A 58 -22.31 -31.80 31.62
CA PRO A 58 -22.98 -31.70 30.31
C PRO A 58 -24.51 -31.90 30.38
N SER A 59 -25.23 -31.74 29.26
CA SER A 59 -26.08 -32.81 28.67
C SER A 59 -27.12 -32.29 27.66
N GLU A 60 -27.17 -32.99 26.52
CA GLU A 60 -28.35 -33.50 25.82
C GLU A 60 -29.23 -32.60 24.94
N ALA A 61 -29.50 -33.20 23.78
CA ALA A 61 -30.27 -32.73 22.64
C ALA A 61 -31.77 -33.01 22.80
N THR A 62 -32.60 -32.24 22.10
CA THR A 62 -33.78 -32.78 21.38
C THR A 62 -34.16 -31.89 20.20
N ASP A 63 -34.26 -32.59 19.06
CA ASP A 63 -35.00 -32.39 17.80
C ASP A 63 -36.30 -31.54 17.88
N THR A 64 -36.57 -30.71 16.85
CA THR A 64 -37.73 -30.83 15.91
C THR A 64 -37.91 -29.61 14.97
N THR A 65 -37.90 -29.91 13.67
CA THR A 65 -38.75 -29.42 12.55
C THR A 65 -38.92 -27.92 12.20
N GLU A 66 -38.51 -27.62 10.96
CA GLU A 66 -39.12 -26.78 9.90
C GLU A 66 -40.16 -25.71 10.28
N GLU A 67 -39.84 -24.45 9.99
CA GLU A 67 -40.74 -23.55 9.25
C GLU A 67 -39.90 -22.51 8.47
N ILE A 68 -40.02 -22.56 7.14
CA ILE A 68 -39.50 -21.55 6.21
C ILE A 68 -40.52 -20.41 6.22
N ASP A 69 -40.18 -19.25 6.78
CA ASP A 69 -40.95 -18.03 6.57
C ASP A 69 -40.08 -16.78 6.44
N SER A 70 -40.41 -16.01 5.40
CA SER A 70 -40.04 -14.63 5.10
C SER A 70 -38.55 -14.26 5.04
N ALA A 71 -38.10 -13.94 3.83
CA ALA A 71 -36.92 -13.12 3.60
C ALA A 71 -36.98 -11.85 4.49
N GLN A 72 -36.09 -11.79 5.47
CA GLN A 72 -35.80 -10.54 6.18
C GLN A 72 -35.28 -9.52 5.16
N PRO A 73 -35.70 -8.25 5.25
CA PRO A 73 -34.99 -7.17 4.57
C PRO A 73 -33.52 -7.19 5.04
N PRO A 74 -32.56 -6.73 4.21
CA PRO A 74 -31.14 -6.74 4.59
C PRO A 74 -30.99 -6.09 5.96
N ASP A 75 -30.27 -6.77 6.86
CA ASP A 75 -29.96 -6.30 8.21
C ASP A 75 -29.56 -4.82 8.14
N GLU A 76 -30.32 -3.97 8.84
CA GLU A 76 -29.91 -2.58 9.04
C GLU A 76 -28.51 -2.61 9.63
N THR A 77 -27.52 -2.05 8.92
CA THR A 77 -26.16 -1.96 9.42
C THR A 77 -26.21 -1.41 10.84
N PRO A 78 -25.71 -2.14 11.86
CA PRO A 78 -25.92 -1.73 13.25
C PRO A 78 -25.40 -0.31 13.45
N LEU A 79 -26.27 0.56 13.97
CA LEU A 79 -25.99 1.98 14.17
C LEU A 79 -24.77 2.17 15.08
N GLY A 80 -24.05 3.28 14.88
CA GLY A 80 -22.92 3.65 15.73
C GLY A 80 -23.33 3.87 17.19
N THR A 81 -22.41 3.53 18.09
CA THR A 81 -22.54 3.73 19.54
C THR A 81 -21.65 4.89 19.98
N ASP A 82 -21.89 5.49 21.14
CA ASP A 82 -21.01 6.53 21.68
C ASP A 82 -19.56 6.06 21.81
N ALA A 83 -19.34 4.75 22.05
CA ALA A 83 -18.02 4.17 22.08
C ALA A 83 -17.34 4.14 20.70
N SER A 84 -18.09 3.78 19.64
CA SER A 84 -17.55 3.80 18.27
C SER A 84 -17.34 5.23 17.77
N ARG A 85 -18.19 6.19 18.18
CA ARG A 85 -18.01 7.62 17.92
C ARG A 85 -16.79 8.21 18.62
N ALA A 86 -16.63 7.94 19.92
CA ALA A 86 -15.47 8.37 20.69
C ALA A 86 -14.17 7.84 20.09
N ARG A 87 -14.16 6.57 19.64
CA ARG A 87 -13.00 5.96 19.01
C ARG A 87 -12.65 6.62 17.68
N ALA A 88 -13.64 6.81 16.81
CA ALA A 88 -13.46 7.50 15.55
C ALA A 88 -13.03 8.97 15.72
N PHE A 89 -13.56 9.67 16.74
CA PHE A 89 -13.14 11.03 17.06
C PHE A 89 -11.64 11.08 17.39
N LYS A 90 -11.16 10.22 18.28
CA LYS A 90 -9.75 10.17 18.65
C LYS A 90 -8.84 9.96 17.43
N LEU A 91 -9.20 9.04 16.54
CA LEU A 91 -8.42 8.73 15.35
C LEU A 91 -8.48 9.85 14.31
N PHE A 92 -9.67 10.37 14.02
CA PHE A 92 -9.93 11.08 12.76
C PHE A 92 -10.64 12.42 12.92
N TYR A 93 -10.68 13.05 14.10
CA TYR A 93 -11.32 14.37 14.21
C TYR A 93 -10.82 15.33 13.12
N ARG A 94 -11.74 16.10 12.55
CA ARG A 94 -11.56 16.81 11.28
C ARG A 94 -10.21 17.55 11.14
N GLU A 95 -9.81 18.30 12.16
CA GLU A 95 -8.58 19.09 12.14
C GLU A 95 -7.33 18.20 12.13
N ARG A 96 -7.37 17.04 12.81
CA ARG A 96 -6.31 16.02 12.75
C ARG A 96 -6.18 15.41 11.36
N LEU A 97 -7.32 15.03 10.78
CA LEU A 97 -7.36 14.49 9.42
C LEU A 97 -6.78 15.49 8.41
N ASP A 98 -7.15 16.77 8.52
CA ASP A 98 -6.64 17.82 7.65
C ASP A 98 -5.10 17.98 7.79
N ARG A 99 -4.53 17.90 9.01
CA ARG A 99 -3.07 17.89 9.21
C ARG A 99 -2.39 16.69 8.56
N VAL A 100 -2.96 15.49 8.71
CA VAL A 100 -2.43 14.28 8.06
C VAL A 100 -2.46 14.39 6.54
N LEU A 101 -3.54 14.95 5.98
CA LEU A 101 -3.63 15.21 4.54
C LEU A 101 -2.60 16.25 4.08
N VAL A 102 -2.34 17.31 4.87
CA VAL A 102 -1.26 18.26 4.57
C VAL A 102 0.09 17.57 4.55
N ALA A 103 0.41 16.72 5.54
CA ALA A 103 1.65 15.95 5.57
C ALA A 103 1.78 15.03 4.35
N PHE A 104 0.70 14.31 4.02
CA PHE A 104 0.65 13.42 2.86
C PHE A 104 0.89 14.17 1.53
N ASN A 105 0.26 15.35 1.36
CA ASN A 105 0.44 16.20 0.19
C ASN A 105 1.86 16.77 0.04
N ARG A 106 2.61 16.90 1.15
CA ARG A 106 4.00 17.39 1.17
C ARG A 106 5.04 16.30 0.92
N PHE A 107 4.80 15.10 1.47
CA PHE A 107 5.86 14.10 1.63
C PHE A 107 5.55 12.73 1.03
N SER A 108 4.37 12.56 0.42
CA SER A 108 3.99 11.28 -0.21
C SER A 108 3.25 11.45 -1.54
N LEU A 109 2.75 12.65 -1.86
CA LEU A 109 2.15 12.96 -3.16
C LEU A 109 3.08 13.82 -4.01
N PHE A 110 3.52 13.28 -5.15
CA PHE A 110 4.44 13.97 -6.07
C PHE A 110 3.94 13.98 -7.51
N GLY A 111 4.50 14.88 -8.32
CA GLY A 111 4.13 15.08 -9.71
C GLY A 111 4.09 16.56 -10.02
N ASP A 112 2.96 17.19 -9.73
CA ASP A 112 2.74 18.62 -9.90
C ASP A 112 1.87 19.19 -8.74
N VAL A 113 1.56 20.48 -8.78
CA VAL A 113 0.61 21.11 -7.85
C VAL A 113 -0.79 20.58 -8.12
N GLY A 114 -1.28 20.66 -9.35
CA GLY A 114 -2.67 20.34 -9.68
C GLY A 114 -2.98 18.86 -9.91
N PHE A 115 -1.98 17.98 -9.92
CA PHE A 115 -2.12 16.54 -9.93
C PHE A 115 -0.95 15.90 -9.19
N ALA A 116 -1.17 14.77 -8.55
CA ALA A 116 -0.10 14.05 -7.87
C ALA A 116 -0.39 12.56 -7.77
N VAL A 117 0.67 11.76 -7.77
CA VAL A 117 0.63 10.33 -7.53
C VAL A 117 1.23 10.02 -6.17
N ALA A 118 0.68 9.01 -5.51
CA ALA A 118 1.25 8.48 -4.28
C ALA A 118 2.55 7.76 -4.59
N VAL A 119 3.62 8.17 -3.92
CA VAL A 119 4.92 7.51 -3.95
C VAL A 119 5.30 7.18 -2.53
N ASP A 120 5.53 5.91 -2.28
CA ASP A 120 5.72 5.41 -0.92
C ASP A 120 7.11 5.73 -0.35
N ARG A 121 8.03 6.27 -1.15
CA ARG A 121 9.36 6.65 -0.68
C ARG A 121 9.81 7.98 -1.25
N ALA A 122 10.28 8.85 -0.36
CA ALA A 122 10.98 10.06 -0.70
C ALA A 122 12.13 10.30 0.28
N ASP A 123 13.20 10.91 -0.18
CA ASP A 123 14.26 11.36 0.69
C ASP A 123 14.18 12.89 0.82
N VAL A 124 14.02 13.38 2.05
CA VAL A 124 13.67 14.78 2.36
C VAL A 124 14.80 15.45 3.10
N ALA A 125 15.22 16.62 2.66
CA ALA A 125 16.15 17.48 3.36
C ALA A 125 15.50 18.83 3.68
N ARG A 126 15.45 19.19 4.97
CA ARG A 126 14.95 20.49 5.43
C ARG A 126 16.09 21.46 5.74
N ASP A 127 15.90 22.73 5.37
CA ASP A 127 16.70 23.88 5.79
C ASP A 127 15.78 25.09 6.05
N GLY A 128 15.53 25.39 7.33
CA GLY A 128 14.50 26.36 7.72
C GLY A 128 13.11 25.98 7.19
N ASP A 129 12.51 26.88 6.41
CA ASP A 129 11.21 26.68 5.75
C ASP A 129 11.36 26.17 4.31
N SER A 130 12.54 25.68 3.95
CA SER A 130 12.85 25.11 2.64
C SER A 130 13.03 23.60 2.70
N TYR A 131 12.41 22.90 1.75
CA TYR A 131 12.53 21.45 1.58
C TYR A 131 13.10 21.12 0.21
N ASP A 132 14.10 20.24 0.17
CA ASP A 132 14.56 19.57 -1.03
C ASP A 132 14.19 18.08 -0.94
N ILE A 133 13.41 17.62 -1.91
CA ILE A 133 12.84 16.28 -1.95
C ILE A 133 13.37 15.56 -3.17
N VAL A 134 14.00 14.42 -2.95
CA VAL A 134 14.27 13.44 -4.01
C VAL A 134 13.16 12.40 -3.97
N VAL A 135 12.39 12.34 -5.05
CA VAL A 135 11.37 11.29 -5.16
C VAL A 135 12.10 9.96 -5.29
N GLY A 136 11.87 9.10 -4.30
CA GLY A 136 12.64 7.89 -4.09
C GLY A 136 12.16 6.78 -5.04
N PRO A 137 13.08 5.89 -5.45
CA PRO A 137 12.69 4.75 -6.24
C PRO A 137 12.07 3.72 -5.30
N LYS A 138 10.79 3.40 -5.51
CA LYS A 138 10.18 2.22 -4.95
C LYS A 138 9.37 1.54 -6.03
N ASP A 139 9.66 0.26 -6.19
CA ASP A 139 9.08 -0.56 -7.24
C ASP A 139 7.56 -0.75 -7.04
N ASN A 140 7.10 -0.81 -5.79
CA ASN A 140 5.69 -0.97 -5.41
C ASN A 140 5.21 0.21 -4.58
N ASN A 141 4.33 1.03 -5.17
CA ASN A 141 3.64 2.14 -4.50
C ASN A 141 2.19 1.72 -4.19
N LEU A 142 1.67 2.17 -3.04
CA LEU A 142 0.22 2.16 -2.80
C LEU A 142 -0.37 3.35 -3.55
N MET A 143 -1.29 3.09 -4.46
CA MET A 143 -1.87 4.05 -5.39
C MET A 143 -3.36 4.22 -5.09
N GLY A 144 -4.13 3.14 -5.14
CA GLY A 144 -5.58 3.22 -5.03
C GLY A 144 -6.09 3.12 -3.60
N THR A 145 -5.42 2.41 -2.72
CA THR A 145 -5.70 2.40 -1.27
C THR A 145 -5.73 3.81 -0.68
N PRO A 146 -4.70 4.67 -0.85
CA PRO A 146 -4.77 6.03 -0.32
C PRO A 146 -5.83 6.89 -1.04
N LEU A 147 -6.08 6.69 -2.34
CA LEU A 147 -7.16 7.40 -3.04
C LEU A 147 -8.54 7.02 -2.48
N ARG A 148 -8.75 5.73 -2.21
CA ARG A 148 -9.94 5.18 -1.58
C ARG A 148 -10.15 5.78 -0.20
N ALA A 149 -9.10 5.87 0.59
CA ALA A 149 -9.11 6.45 1.92
C ALA A 149 -9.47 7.95 1.87
N VAL A 150 -8.84 8.72 0.98
CA VAL A 150 -9.14 10.16 0.78
C VAL A 150 -10.56 10.39 0.28
N TRP A 151 -11.08 9.53 -0.60
CA TRP A 151 -12.47 9.58 -1.04
C TRP A 151 -13.44 9.45 0.15
N HIS A 152 -13.22 8.46 1.03
CA HIS A 152 -14.06 8.27 2.21
C HIS A 152 -13.88 9.37 3.25
N ALA A 153 -12.66 9.85 3.44
CA ALA A 153 -12.40 11.05 4.23
C ALA A 153 -13.20 12.25 3.70
N TRP A 154 -13.16 12.52 2.40
CA TRP A 154 -13.97 13.60 1.83
C TRP A 154 -15.47 13.35 2.01
N ARG A 155 -15.95 12.11 1.82
CA ARG A 155 -17.36 11.73 1.94
C ARG A 155 -17.94 12.01 3.33
N HIS A 156 -17.15 11.81 4.38
CA HIS A 156 -17.59 12.00 5.78
C HIS A 156 -17.33 13.42 6.29
N PHE A 157 -16.13 13.94 6.06
CA PHE A 157 -15.67 15.17 6.71
C PHE A 157 -15.98 16.44 5.90
N ARG A 158 -16.18 16.30 4.58
CA ARG A 158 -16.45 17.40 3.65
C ARG A 158 -15.44 18.55 3.75
N SER A 159 -14.21 18.26 4.17
CA SER A 159 -13.18 19.29 4.30
C SER A 159 -12.65 19.67 2.91
N ARG A 160 -12.30 20.95 2.76
CA ARG A 160 -11.70 21.44 1.51
C ARG A 160 -10.34 20.80 1.25
N THR A 161 -9.57 20.54 2.31
CA THR A 161 -8.30 19.82 2.28
C THR A 161 -8.45 18.41 1.68
N ALA A 162 -9.46 17.65 2.10
CA ALA A 162 -9.77 16.34 1.54
C ALA A 162 -10.22 16.44 0.07
N GLU A 163 -11.04 17.44 -0.28
CA GLU A 163 -11.48 17.64 -1.67
C GLU A 163 -10.30 17.98 -2.61
N LEU A 164 -9.42 18.88 -2.20
CA LEU A 164 -8.24 19.24 -2.99
C LEU A 164 -7.27 18.06 -3.11
N THR A 165 -7.09 17.27 -2.06
CA THR A 165 -6.29 16.04 -2.11
C THR A 165 -6.90 15.04 -3.09
N LEU A 166 -8.22 14.82 -3.01
CA LEU A 166 -8.96 13.93 -3.91
C LEU A 166 -8.80 14.35 -5.37
N LEU A 167 -8.95 15.65 -5.67
CA LEU A 167 -8.75 16.20 -7.02
C LEU A 167 -7.34 15.93 -7.54
N ARG A 168 -6.30 16.18 -6.71
CA ARG A 168 -4.90 15.92 -7.09
C ARG A 168 -4.67 14.45 -7.39
N MET A 169 -5.17 13.55 -6.54
CA MET A 169 -4.96 12.11 -6.69
C MET A 169 -5.74 11.50 -7.86
N LEU A 170 -6.99 11.89 -8.09
CA LEU A 170 -7.76 11.45 -9.26
C LEU A 170 -7.06 11.85 -10.56
N ARG A 171 -6.52 13.08 -10.62
CA ARG A 171 -5.70 13.51 -11.76
C ARG A 171 -4.38 12.74 -11.87
N GLY A 172 -3.80 12.30 -10.74
CA GLY A 172 -2.68 11.36 -10.73
C GLY A 172 -3.03 10.00 -11.36
N PHE A 173 -4.24 9.49 -11.12
CA PHE A 173 -4.72 8.27 -11.79
C PHE A 173 -4.88 8.43 -13.30
N GLU A 174 -5.29 9.60 -13.78
CA GLU A 174 -5.26 9.92 -15.22
C GLU A 174 -3.82 9.92 -15.77
N PHE A 175 -2.85 10.37 -14.96
CA PHE A 175 -1.43 10.33 -15.33
C PHE A 175 -0.89 8.89 -15.43
N TYR A 176 -1.28 8.00 -14.53
CA TYR A 176 -0.85 6.58 -14.54
C TYR A 176 -1.11 5.87 -15.87
N GLU A 177 -2.23 6.13 -16.53
CA GLU A 177 -2.54 5.56 -17.85
C GLU A 177 -1.98 6.40 -19.00
N SER A 178 -2.10 7.73 -18.93
CA SER A 178 -1.76 8.60 -20.06
C SER A 178 -0.26 8.81 -20.27
N VAL A 179 0.60 8.56 -19.27
CA VAL A 179 2.04 8.84 -19.32
C VAL A 179 2.74 8.15 -20.49
N SER A 180 2.35 6.92 -20.82
CA SER A 180 2.92 6.16 -21.93
C SER A 180 2.44 6.69 -23.29
N GLY A 181 1.32 7.40 -23.32
CA GLY A 181 0.63 7.78 -24.56
C GLY A 181 0.05 6.61 -25.34
N VAL A 182 0.04 5.39 -24.79
CA VAL A 182 -0.64 4.22 -25.34
C VAL A 182 -1.88 3.92 -24.48
N PRO A 183 -3.09 4.03 -25.04
CA PRO A 183 -4.31 3.81 -24.27
C PRO A 183 -4.38 2.43 -23.61
N GLY A 184 -4.81 2.39 -22.35
CA GLY A 184 -4.96 1.18 -21.54
C GLY A 184 -3.67 0.67 -20.89
N LEU A 185 -2.50 1.21 -21.22
CA LEU A 185 -1.27 0.87 -20.48
C LEU A 185 -1.25 1.61 -19.15
N THR A 186 -1.26 0.86 -18.05
CA THR A 186 -1.04 1.41 -16.70
C THR A 186 0.44 1.35 -16.33
N SER A 187 0.80 1.87 -15.15
CA SER A 187 2.12 1.71 -14.57
C SER A 187 2.08 1.62 -13.04
N ARG A 188 3.00 0.91 -12.40
CA ARG A 188 3.15 0.90 -10.93
C ARG A 188 3.99 2.06 -10.37
N MET A 189 4.70 2.77 -11.23
CA MET A 189 5.45 3.97 -10.87
C MET A 189 5.53 4.92 -12.04
N VAL A 190 5.14 6.19 -11.82
CA VAL A 190 5.20 7.24 -12.84
C VAL A 190 5.87 8.48 -12.27
N LEU A 191 6.74 9.10 -13.06
CA LEU A 191 7.52 10.26 -12.69
C LEU A 191 7.50 11.25 -13.84
N THR A 192 7.29 12.53 -13.54
CA THR A 192 7.13 13.57 -14.55
C THR A 192 8.43 13.91 -15.30
N GLY A 193 9.58 13.53 -14.75
CA GLY A 193 10.89 13.83 -15.36
C GLY A 193 11.26 15.31 -15.26
N TRP A 194 10.69 16.05 -14.32
CA TRP A 194 11.04 17.46 -14.05
C TRP A 194 11.31 17.69 -12.57
N THR A 195 12.00 18.79 -12.28
CA THR A 195 12.03 19.42 -10.96
C THR A 195 10.86 20.40 -10.85
N LEU A 196 10.09 20.29 -9.77
CA LEU A 196 9.02 21.23 -9.41
C LEU A 196 9.49 22.11 -8.24
N ASP A 197 9.60 23.41 -8.48
CA ASP A 197 9.87 24.41 -7.44
C ASP A 197 8.55 25.08 -7.04
N ILE A 198 8.10 24.86 -5.81
CA ILE A 198 6.90 25.45 -5.20
C ILE A 198 7.34 26.57 -4.26
N ASP A 199 6.78 27.76 -4.45
CA ASP A 199 6.91 28.90 -3.55
C ASP A 199 5.54 29.17 -2.91
N GLY A 200 5.38 28.71 -1.66
CA GLY A 200 4.18 28.89 -0.86
C GLY A 200 3.89 30.34 -0.48
N VAL A 201 4.93 31.17 -0.36
CA VAL A 201 4.78 32.59 0.01
C VAL A 201 4.30 33.39 -1.19
N ALA A 202 4.90 33.16 -2.36
CA ALA A 202 4.49 33.80 -3.61
C ALA A 202 3.23 33.16 -4.22
N LYS A 203 2.81 31.99 -3.74
CA LYS A 203 1.74 31.15 -4.30
C LYS A 203 1.98 30.82 -5.78
N THR A 204 3.21 30.40 -6.10
CA THR A 204 3.62 30.05 -7.47
C THR A 204 4.34 28.72 -7.54
N ALA A 205 4.32 28.09 -8.71
CA ALA A 205 5.12 26.91 -8.99
C ALA A 205 5.81 26.99 -10.36
N LYS A 206 7.02 26.45 -10.45
CA LYS A 206 7.81 26.36 -11.68
C LYS A 206 8.26 24.94 -11.92
N ARG A 207 8.27 24.53 -13.20
CA ARG A 207 8.69 23.18 -13.61
C ARG A 207 9.89 23.33 -14.50
N SER A 208 10.95 22.57 -14.23
CA SER A 208 12.16 22.61 -15.06
C SER A 208 12.73 21.22 -15.33
N ARG A 209 13.30 21.05 -16.53
CA ARG A 209 13.99 19.82 -16.95
C ARG A 209 15.37 20.20 -17.47
N GLY A 210 16.42 19.71 -16.83
CA GLY A 210 17.79 20.12 -17.15
C GLY A 210 18.02 21.64 -17.06
N GLY A 211 17.30 22.33 -16.16
CA GLY A 211 17.35 23.79 -16.00
C GLY A 211 16.53 24.60 -17.02
N VAL A 212 15.82 23.95 -17.94
CA VAL A 212 14.91 24.61 -18.90
C VAL A 212 13.48 24.51 -18.40
N GLU A 213 12.75 25.62 -18.40
CA GLU A 213 11.34 25.65 -17.98
C GLU A 213 10.47 24.84 -18.95
N VAL A 214 9.52 24.07 -18.39
CA VAL A 214 8.60 23.21 -19.14
C VAL A 214 7.17 23.42 -18.67
N GLU A 215 6.18 23.19 -19.55
CA GLU A 215 4.77 23.19 -19.17
C GLU A 215 4.28 21.77 -18.88
N SER A 216 3.35 21.65 -17.93
CA SER A 216 2.61 20.41 -17.71
C SER A 216 1.56 20.22 -18.82
N PRO A 217 1.45 19.01 -19.41
CA PRO A 217 0.35 18.68 -20.32
C PRO A 217 -1.01 18.77 -19.63
N MET A 218 -1.05 18.53 -18.32
CA MET A 218 -2.25 18.60 -17.50
C MET A 218 -2.37 19.98 -16.87
N LYS A 219 -3.03 20.90 -17.60
CA LYS A 219 -3.22 22.28 -17.15
C LYS A 219 -4.15 22.35 -15.95
N THR A 220 -3.76 23.15 -14.97
CA THR A 220 -4.58 23.48 -13.80
C THR A 220 -4.98 24.94 -13.86
N ASP A 221 -6.23 25.23 -13.51
CA ASP A 221 -6.70 26.60 -13.39
C ASP A 221 -5.81 27.37 -12.39
N PRO A 222 -5.31 28.57 -12.72
CA PRO A 222 -4.40 29.30 -11.83
C PRO A 222 -4.96 29.60 -10.45
N ALA A 223 -6.27 29.81 -10.31
CA ALA A 223 -6.87 30.05 -8.99
C ALA A 223 -6.90 28.77 -8.16
N LEU A 224 -7.21 27.63 -8.78
CA LEU A 224 -7.11 26.32 -8.13
C LEU A 224 -5.65 25.97 -7.77
N GLU A 225 -4.69 26.28 -8.64
CA GLU A 225 -3.26 26.08 -8.36
C GLU A 225 -2.83 26.90 -7.12
N ALA A 226 -3.21 28.18 -7.07
CA ALA A 226 -2.92 29.04 -5.92
C ALA A 226 -3.59 28.55 -4.63
N GLU A 227 -4.83 28.06 -4.71
CA GLU A 227 -5.55 27.49 -3.56
C GLU A 227 -4.89 26.22 -3.03
N ILE A 228 -4.43 25.33 -3.93
CA ILE A 228 -3.67 24.13 -3.55
C ILE A 228 -2.36 24.51 -2.86
N ILE A 229 -1.65 25.52 -3.39
CA ILE A 229 -0.41 26.02 -2.79
C ILE A 229 -0.66 26.59 -1.40
N GLU A 230 -1.71 27.41 -1.25
CA GLU A 230 -2.11 27.97 0.04
C GLU A 230 -2.57 26.89 1.04
N THR A 231 -3.23 25.83 0.59
CA THR A 231 -3.72 24.79 1.49
C THR A 231 -2.58 23.90 1.99
N PHE A 232 -1.68 23.48 1.11
CA PHE A 232 -0.69 22.45 1.45
C PHE A 232 0.71 23.00 1.68
N PHE A 233 1.08 24.13 1.09
CA PHE A 233 2.48 24.57 1.01
C PHE A 233 2.69 25.98 1.57
N ASP A 234 1.69 26.57 2.23
CA ASP A 234 1.77 27.92 2.77
C ASP A 234 2.98 28.12 3.68
N GLY A 235 3.63 29.28 3.51
CA GLY A 235 4.85 29.65 4.23
C GLY A 235 6.11 28.86 3.88
N LEU A 236 6.04 27.84 3.00
CA LEU A 236 7.16 26.96 2.68
C LEU A 236 7.69 27.16 1.26
N THR A 237 8.94 26.77 1.04
CA THR A 237 9.49 26.55 -0.30
C THR A 237 9.86 25.09 -0.47
N MET A 238 9.48 24.49 -1.60
CA MET A 238 9.74 23.06 -1.83
C MET A 238 10.31 22.84 -3.22
N LYS A 239 11.44 22.16 -3.30
CA LYS A 239 12.02 21.65 -4.53
C LYS A 239 11.81 20.15 -4.60
N VAL A 240 10.98 19.69 -5.52
CA VAL A 240 10.66 18.26 -5.71
C VAL A 240 11.34 17.77 -6.98
N ARG A 241 12.33 16.89 -6.82
CA ARG A 241 13.11 16.30 -7.92
C ARG A 241 12.50 14.97 -8.34
N SER A 242 11.82 14.98 -9.49
CA SER A 242 11.15 13.82 -10.07
C SER A 242 11.80 13.35 -11.39
N ASP A 243 13.00 13.82 -11.70
CA ASP A 243 13.81 13.25 -12.79
C ASP A 243 14.60 12.05 -12.26
N PRO A 244 14.34 10.83 -12.77
CA PRO A 244 15.13 9.66 -12.44
C PRO A 244 16.64 9.84 -12.60
N ASN A 245 17.10 10.70 -13.51
CA ASN A 245 18.53 10.98 -13.63
C ASN A 245 19.08 11.64 -12.36
N ASP A 246 18.32 12.54 -11.73
CA ASP A 246 18.73 13.14 -10.46
C ASP A 246 18.76 12.08 -9.35
N THR A 247 17.73 11.24 -9.27
CA THR A 247 17.63 10.18 -8.26
C THR A 247 18.74 9.13 -8.41
N TYR A 248 18.87 8.52 -9.59
CA TYR A 248 19.76 7.36 -9.77
C TYR A 248 21.20 7.74 -10.10
N LEU A 249 21.46 8.89 -10.73
CA LEU A 249 22.82 9.25 -11.18
C LEU A 249 23.52 10.26 -10.29
N THR A 250 22.76 11.13 -9.62
CA THR A 250 23.32 12.20 -8.79
C THR A 250 23.18 11.89 -7.30
N TYR A 251 22.01 11.42 -6.86
CA TYR A 251 21.69 11.18 -5.45
C TYR A 251 22.12 9.80 -4.95
N LEU A 252 21.72 8.74 -5.66
CA LEU A 252 21.93 7.36 -5.23
C LEU A 252 23.41 6.99 -5.00
N PRO A 253 24.41 7.47 -5.76
CA PRO A 253 25.81 7.18 -5.48
C PRO A 253 26.25 7.53 -4.05
N GLY A 254 25.71 8.61 -3.49
CA GLY A 254 26.00 9.02 -2.12
C GLY A 254 25.08 8.37 -1.07
N ARG A 255 23.87 7.97 -1.46
CA ARG A 255 22.82 7.43 -0.58
C ARG A 255 22.91 5.91 -0.38
N ASP A 256 23.22 5.19 -1.46
CA ASP A 256 23.36 3.74 -1.50
C ASP A 256 24.44 3.36 -2.54
N PRO A 257 25.73 3.42 -2.16
CA PRO A 257 26.81 3.22 -3.10
C PRO A 257 26.88 1.79 -3.67
N VAL A 258 26.35 0.81 -2.93
CA VAL A 258 26.35 -0.60 -3.34
C VAL A 258 25.29 -0.81 -4.42
N ASP A 259 24.05 -0.39 -4.17
CA ASP A 259 22.96 -0.56 -5.14
C ASP A 259 23.22 0.27 -6.40
N TYR A 260 23.73 1.50 -6.27
CA TYR A 260 24.19 2.26 -7.42
C TYR A 260 25.20 1.48 -8.26
N ALA A 261 26.26 0.95 -7.64
CA ALA A 261 27.36 0.32 -8.38
C ALA A 261 26.97 -1.00 -9.06
N ILE A 262 26.03 -1.76 -8.48
CA ILE A 262 25.65 -3.08 -8.99
C ILE A 262 24.47 -2.98 -9.98
N THR A 263 23.53 -2.06 -9.73
CA THR A 263 22.28 -1.97 -10.48
C THR A 263 22.28 -0.80 -11.48
N HIS A 264 22.58 0.42 -11.02
CA HIS A 264 22.25 1.66 -11.74
C HIS A 264 23.40 2.30 -12.53
N SER A 265 24.64 1.97 -12.17
CA SER A 265 25.82 2.46 -12.85
C SER A 265 26.09 1.68 -14.14
N ILE A 266 25.46 0.53 -14.35
CA ILE A 266 25.59 -0.25 -15.58
C ILE A 266 24.85 0.48 -16.71
N PRO A 267 25.43 0.60 -17.93
CA PRO A 267 24.90 1.46 -18.99
C PRO A 267 23.40 1.29 -19.23
N ASN A 268 22.68 2.39 -19.08
CA ASN A 268 21.27 2.56 -19.42
C ASN A 268 21.11 2.64 -20.95
N LEU A 269 19.96 2.19 -21.46
CA LEU A 269 19.56 2.51 -22.83
C LEU A 269 19.12 3.99 -22.87
N PRO A 270 19.20 4.70 -24.02
CA PRO A 270 18.85 6.12 -24.10
C PRO A 270 17.46 6.46 -23.53
N ASP A 271 16.53 5.52 -23.65
CA ASP A 271 15.12 5.67 -23.25
C ASP A 271 14.74 4.80 -22.03
N PHE A 272 15.70 4.17 -21.35
CA PHE A 272 15.41 3.32 -20.18
C PHE A 272 16.42 3.48 -19.05
N ILE A 273 15.93 3.44 -17.82
CA ILE A 273 16.76 3.39 -16.62
C ILE A 273 16.44 2.12 -15.87
N ARG A 274 17.46 1.29 -15.59
CA ARG A 274 17.27 0.12 -14.74
C ARG A 274 17.00 0.56 -13.30
N ILE A 275 15.91 0.05 -12.71
CA ILE A 275 15.53 0.32 -11.32
C ILE A 275 15.90 -0.86 -10.42
N SER A 276 15.79 -2.07 -10.94
CA SER A 276 16.16 -3.27 -10.19
C SER A 276 16.76 -4.34 -11.10
N ASP A 277 17.53 -5.22 -10.49
CA ASP A 277 18.13 -6.38 -11.18
C ASP A 277 17.22 -7.59 -11.27
N CYS A 278 16.00 -7.51 -10.73
CA CYS A 278 15.00 -8.55 -10.88
C CYS A 278 14.04 -8.21 -12.02
N CYS A 279 13.29 -7.12 -11.89
CA CYS A 279 11.99 -7.03 -12.57
C CYS A 279 11.55 -5.58 -12.80
N ALA A 280 12.45 -4.60 -12.96
CA ALA A 280 12.00 -3.21 -13.08
C ALA A 280 12.95 -2.33 -13.91
N THR A 281 12.39 -1.66 -14.91
CA THR A 281 12.98 -0.45 -15.48
C THR A 281 11.97 0.69 -15.52
N LEU A 282 12.49 1.91 -15.65
CA LEU A 282 11.73 3.08 -16.07
C LEU A 282 11.95 3.28 -17.55
N ARG A 283 10.87 3.37 -18.31
CA ARG A 283 10.87 3.78 -19.70
C ARG A 283 10.56 5.27 -19.81
N ARG A 284 11.26 5.94 -20.71
CA ARG A 284 11.02 7.33 -21.08
C ARG A 284 9.97 7.41 -22.19
N THR A 285 8.99 8.28 -22.02
CA THR A 285 8.01 8.58 -23.08
C THR A 285 8.68 9.39 -24.19
N PRO A 286 8.63 8.92 -25.46
CA PRO A 286 9.36 9.51 -26.57
C PRO A 286 8.68 10.78 -27.11
N GLY A 287 9.39 11.45 -28.02
CA GLY A 287 8.91 12.61 -28.77
C GLY A 287 7.56 12.39 -29.45
N GLY A 288 6.68 13.39 -29.38
CA GLY A 288 5.38 13.37 -30.07
C GLY A 288 4.20 12.87 -29.23
N HIS A 289 4.43 12.45 -27.99
CA HIS A 289 3.36 12.15 -27.02
C HIS A 289 3.16 13.32 -26.04
N PRO A 290 1.97 13.46 -25.42
CA PRO A 290 1.70 14.56 -24.48
C PRO A 290 2.72 14.64 -23.34
N TRP A 291 3.11 13.50 -22.78
CA TRP A 291 4.04 13.39 -21.65
C TRP A 291 5.49 13.17 -22.08
N GLU A 292 5.93 13.82 -23.16
CA GLU A 292 7.29 13.69 -23.67
C GLU A 292 8.34 13.87 -22.55
N ASN A 293 9.24 12.89 -22.44
CA ASN A 293 10.31 12.79 -21.44
C ASN A 293 9.86 12.59 -19.99
N ALA A 294 8.58 12.29 -19.74
CA ALA A 294 8.17 11.65 -18.49
C ALA A 294 8.66 10.19 -18.46
N TRP A 295 8.63 9.60 -17.28
CA TRP A 295 9.11 8.25 -17.02
C TRP A 295 8.02 7.41 -16.38
N TRP A 296 7.96 6.14 -16.75
CA TRP A 296 6.98 5.20 -16.22
C TRP A 296 7.59 3.80 -16.13
N SER A 297 7.20 3.02 -15.14
CA SER A 297 7.65 1.64 -15.02
C SER A 297 6.97 0.79 -16.08
N ASN A 298 7.77 0.13 -16.90
CA ASN A 298 7.32 -0.77 -17.95
C ASN A 298 7.26 -2.23 -17.48
N HIS A 299 7.27 -2.49 -16.18
CA HIS A 299 7.23 -3.83 -15.62
C HIS A 299 6.22 -3.88 -14.49
N ASN A 300 4.94 -3.74 -14.84
CA ASN A 300 3.84 -3.83 -13.88
C ASN A 300 3.65 -5.26 -13.40
N SER A 301 3.62 -5.44 -12.08
CA SER A 301 3.19 -6.71 -11.50
C SER A 301 1.67 -6.74 -11.38
N ARG A 302 1.08 -7.91 -11.58
CA ARG A 302 -0.32 -8.21 -11.20
C ARG A 302 -0.59 -7.87 -9.74
N ASP A 303 0.41 -7.95 -8.88
CA ASP A 303 0.34 -7.67 -7.44
C ASP A 303 -0.10 -6.22 -7.15
N ASN A 304 0.17 -5.29 -8.08
CA ASN A 304 -0.27 -3.90 -7.93
C ASN A 304 -1.70 -3.66 -8.45
N PHE A 305 -2.28 -4.62 -9.17
CA PHE A 305 -3.58 -4.43 -9.83
C PHE A 305 -4.76 -4.29 -8.83
N PRO A 306 -4.85 -5.08 -7.74
CA PRO A 306 -5.90 -4.90 -6.74
C PRO A 306 -5.93 -3.49 -6.14
N ASP A 307 -4.76 -2.98 -5.76
CA ASP A 307 -4.64 -1.61 -5.26
C ASP A 307 -5.03 -0.58 -6.34
N ILE A 308 -4.55 -0.69 -7.59
CA ILE A 308 -4.98 0.23 -8.68
C ILE A 308 -6.50 0.18 -8.87
N ALA A 309 -7.10 -1.00 -8.82
CA ALA A 309 -8.54 -1.21 -8.96
C ALA A 309 -9.35 -0.50 -7.86
N LEU A 310 -8.86 -0.44 -6.62
CA LEU A 310 -9.48 0.37 -5.56
C LEU A 310 -9.56 1.86 -5.94
N GLY A 311 -8.56 2.38 -6.65
CA GLY A 311 -8.55 3.75 -7.14
C GLY A 311 -9.62 4.00 -8.22
N PHE A 312 -9.77 3.07 -9.16
CA PHE A 312 -10.85 3.13 -10.16
C PHE A 312 -12.24 3.00 -9.52
N LEU A 313 -12.39 2.15 -8.49
CA LEU A 313 -13.61 2.06 -7.69
C LEU A 313 -13.91 3.38 -6.97
N ALA A 314 -12.92 4.01 -6.34
CA ALA A 314 -13.11 5.29 -5.66
C ALA A 314 -13.60 6.38 -6.64
N ALA A 315 -13.06 6.43 -7.86
CA ALA A 315 -13.54 7.33 -8.91
C ALA A 315 -15.00 7.01 -9.32
N ARG A 316 -15.35 5.73 -9.46
CA ARG A 316 -16.73 5.31 -9.80
C ARG A 316 -17.73 5.69 -8.71
N GLU A 317 -17.38 5.50 -7.44
CA GLU A 317 -18.21 5.96 -6.33
C GLU A 317 -18.33 7.48 -6.30
N ALA A 318 -17.23 8.22 -6.53
CA ALA A 318 -17.25 9.67 -6.61
C ALA A 318 -18.21 10.17 -7.70
N LEU A 319 -18.23 9.51 -8.86
CA LEU A 319 -19.11 9.85 -9.97
C LEU A 319 -20.60 9.65 -9.62
N THR A 320 -20.93 8.58 -8.91
CA THR A 320 -22.32 8.19 -8.60
C THR A 320 -22.87 8.86 -7.35
N PHE A 321 -22.01 9.31 -6.44
CA PHE A 321 -22.42 9.96 -5.21
C PHE A 321 -22.99 11.37 -5.49
N ALA A 322 -24.21 11.62 -5.00
CA ALA A 322 -25.01 12.77 -5.40
C ALA A 322 -24.33 14.11 -5.11
N GLU A 323 -23.75 14.25 -3.91
CA GLU A 323 -23.16 15.50 -3.42
C GLU A 323 -21.72 15.73 -3.91
N THR A 324 -21.14 14.85 -4.74
CA THR A 324 -19.78 15.04 -5.24
C THR A 324 -19.66 16.34 -6.06
N PRO A 325 -18.67 17.21 -5.77
CA PRO A 325 -18.41 18.43 -6.50
C PRO A 325 -18.23 18.18 -8.00
N ALA A 326 -18.68 19.12 -8.83
CA ALA A 326 -18.61 18.99 -10.28
C ALA A 326 -17.17 18.75 -10.78
N ALA A 327 -16.20 19.51 -10.25
CA ALA A 327 -14.79 19.35 -10.59
C ALA A 327 -14.26 17.93 -10.27
N VAL A 328 -14.71 17.33 -9.16
CA VAL A 328 -14.36 15.96 -8.79
C VAL A 328 -15.02 14.97 -9.75
N LYS A 329 -16.32 15.13 -10.06
CA LYS A 329 -17.04 14.27 -11.02
C LYS A 329 -16.40 14.30 -12.42
N ASP A 330 -15.97 15.47 -12.88
CA ASP A 330 -15.34 15.64 -14.19
C ASP A 330 -14.04 14.85 -14.30
N VAL A 331 -13.18 14.89 -13.26
CA VAL A 331 -11.94 14.10 -13.23
C VAL A 331 -12.26 12.61 -13.04
N ALA A 332 -13.16 12.28 -12.11
CA ALA A 332 -13.57 10.91 -11.83
C ALA A 332 -14.11 10.20 -13.09
N THR A 333 -14.84 10.91 -13.96
CA THR A 333 -15.29 10.38 -15.25
C THR A 333 -14.12 9.88 -16.10
N ARG A 334 -13.07 10.69 -16.26
CA ARG A 334 -11.89 10.31 -17.05
C ARG A 334 -11.10 9.16 -16.41
N VAL A 335 -11.05 9.12 -15.08
CA VAL A 335 -10.39 8.03 -14.34
C VAL A 335 -11.16 6.72 -14.50
N VAL A 336 -12.50 6.75 -14.46
CA VAL A 336 -13.33 5.56 -14.73
C VAL A 336 -13.11 5.08 -16.16
N GLU A 337 -13.11 5.99 -17.15
CA GLU A 337 -12.82 5.64 -18.55
C GLU A 337 -11.41 5.05 -18.73
N ALA A 338 -10.41 5.59 -18.04
CA ALA A 338 -9.05 5.03 -18.05
C ALA A 338 -9.01 3.63 -17.43
N GLY A 339 -9.68 3.44 -16.29
CA GLY A 339 -9.78 2.13 -15.63
C GLY A 339 -10.46 1.08 -16.50
N THR A 340 -11.54 1.44 -17.21
CA THR A 340 -12.17 0.54 -18.18
C THR A 340 -11.20 0.20 -19.31
N ARG A 341 -10.50 1.18 -19.92
CA ARG A 341 -9.51 0.90 -20.98
C ARG A 341 -8.39 -0.03 -20.53
N VAL A 342 -7.91 0.11 -19.29
CA VAL A 342 -6.91 -0.79 -18.70
C VAL A 342 -7.47 -2.20 -18.58
N ALA A 343 -8.68 -2.34 -18.02
CA ALA A 343 -9.32 -3.64 -17.83
C ALA A 343 -9.63 -4.34 -19.17
N ASP A 344 -10.13 -3.59 -20.15
CA ASP A 344 -10.43 -4.08 -21.50
C ASP A 344 -9.16 -4.50 -22.24
N LEU A 345 -8.04 -3.78 -22.06
CA LEU A 345 -6.76 -4.18 -22.65
C LEU A 345 -6.26 -5.49 -22.04
N ILE A 346 -6.40 -5.67 -20.73
CA ILE A 346 -6.03 -6.92 -20.05
C ILE A 346 -6.92 -8.08 -20.56
N ASP A 347 -8.22 -7.87 -20.65
CA ASP A 347 -9.19 -8.88 -21.13
C ASP A 347 -8.92 -9.26 -22.59
N ALA A 348 -8.70 -8.28 -23.47
CA ALA A 348 -8.37 -8.49 -24.88
C ALA A 348 -7.05 -9.24 -25.10
N ASN A 349 -6.14 -9.22 -24.12
CA ASN A 349 -4.88 -9.96 -24.13
C ASN A 349 -4.92 -11.22 -23.25
N GLY A 350 -6.12 -11.75 -22.99
CA GLY A 350 -6.31 -13.03 -22.31
C GLY A 350 -5.93 -13.00 -20.84
N GLY A 351 -6.19 -11.89 -20.14
CA GLY A 351 -5.90 -11.75 -18.71
C GLY A 351 -4.46 -11.33 -18.40
N ASN A 352 -3.76 -10.73 -19.38
CA ASN A 352 -2.37 -10.29 -19.23
C ASN A 352 -2.27 -8.77 -19.18
N ILE A 353 -1.56 -8.24 -18.17
CA ILE A 353 -1.13 -6.84 -18.16
C ILE A 353 -0.08 -6.66 -19.25
N MET A 354 -0.31 -5.71 -20.14
CA MET A 354 0.59 -5.40 -21.25
C MET A 354 1.56 -4.28 -20.88
N THR A 355 2.69 -4.22 -21.57
CA THR A 355 3.72 -3.18 -21.42
C THR A 355 4.51 -2.98 -22.71
N ILE A 356 5.49 -2.08 -22.69
CA ILE A 356 6.52 -1.95 -23.72
C ILE A 356 7.89 -2.17 -23.07
N ASP A 357 8.45 -3.36 -23.24
CA ASP A 357 9.72 -3.77 -22.62
C ASP A 357 10.97 -3.14 -23.27
N GLU A 358 12.16 -3.46 -22.76
CA GLU A 358 13.43 -2.89 -23.21
C GLU A 358 13.89 -3.41 -24.58
N VAL A 359 13.33 -4.51 -25.06
CA VAL A 359 13.79 -5.20 -26.28
C VAL A 359 12.91 -4.92 -27.49
N HIS A 360 11.67 -4.48 -27.27
CA HIS A 360 10.72 -4.12 -28.31
C HIS A 360 10.68 -2.60 -28.60
N PRO A 361 10.44 -2.20 -29.87
CA PRO A 361 10.21 -0.80 -30.24
C PRO A 361 9.04 -0.15 -29.49
N TYR A 362 9.05 1.19 -29.39
CA TYR A 362 7.94 1.91 -28.79
C TYR A 362 6.63 1.66 -29.55
N GLY A 363 5.61 1.16 -28.86
CA GLY A 363 4.29 0.85 -29.41
C GLY A 363 4.06 -0.63 -29.71
N GLU A 364 5.08 -1.48 -29.65
CA GLU A 364 4.92 -2.94 -29.67
C GLU A 364 4.67 -3.45 -28.24
N LEU A 365 3.52 -4.09 -28.03
CA LEU A 365 3.11 -4.55 -26.71
C LEU A 365 3.64 -5.95 -26.42
N ALA A 366 4.13 -6.15 -25.21
CA ALA A 366 4.54 -7.44 -24.65
C ALA A 366 3.84 -7.67 -23.30
N VAL A 367 3.82 -8.92 -22.84
CA VAL A 367 3.31 -9.24 -21.50
C VAL A 367 4.25 -8.64 -20.47
N SER A 368 3.67 -7.92 -19.51
CA SER A 368 4.43 -7.29 -18.45
C SER A 368 5.18 -8.33 -17.63
N GLY A 369 6.48 -8.13 -17.48
CA GLY A 369 7.33 -9.00 -16.71
C GLY A 369 7.58 -10.40 -17.25
N GLU A 370 7.38 -10.62 -18.55
CA GLU A 370 7.85 -11.83 -19.23
C GLU A 370 9.39 -11.84 -19.37
N LEU A 371 9.99 -10.67 -19.58
CA LEU A 371 11.43 -10.48 -19.71
C LEU A 371 11.97 -9.57 -18.61
N ARG A 372 13.12 -9.97 -18.05
CA ARG A 372 13.87 -9.16 -17.11
C ARG A 372 14.55 -7.99 -17.80
N PRO A 373 14.94 -6.94 -17.04
CA PRO A 373 15.76 -5.83 -17.54
C PRO A 373 17.11 -6.21 -18.19
N HIS A 374 17.55 -7.46 -18.03
CA HIS A 374 18.76 -8.01 -18.64
C HIS A 374 18.47 -9.00 -19.78
N GLY A 375 17.23 -9.08 -20.27
CA GLY A 375 16.80 -9.85 -21.43
C GLY A 375 16.68 -11.36 -21.22
N LEU A 376 16.81 -11.87 -19.99
CA LEU A 376 16.46 -13.26 -19.70
C LEU A 376 14.97 -13.33 -19.37
N ALA A 377 14.34 -14.45 -19.67
CA ALA A 377 12.97 -14.72 -19.23
C ALA A 377 12.87 -14.64 -17.70
N GLU A 378 11.79 -14.05 -17.21
CA GLU A 378 11.36 -14.21 -15.83
C GLU A 378 10.87 -15.66 -15.63
N ASN A 379 11.11 -16.24 -14.45
CA ASN A 379 10.67 -17.63 -14.19
C ASN A 379 9.13 -17.75 -14.12
N GLU A 380 8.49 -16.63 -13.81
CA GLU A 380 7.04 -16.43 -13.72
C GLU A 380 6.75 -15.12 -14.45
N ASP A 381 5.86 -15.10 -15.44
CA ASP A 381 5.45 -13.81 -15.95
C ASP A 381 4.73 -13.05 -14.81
N LEU A 382 5.09 -11.78 -14.59
CA LEU A 382 4.48 -10.97 -13.52
C LEU A 382 3.15 -10.35 -13.94
N GLY A 383 2.84 -10.34 -15.23
CA GLY A 383 1.70 -9.65 -15.82
C GLY A 383 0.42 -10.47 -15.89
N SER A 384 0.49 -11.81 -15.83
CA SER A 384 -0.70 -12.66 -15.87
C SER A 384 -1.55 -12.54 -14.61
N MET A 385 -2.87 -12.44 -14.76
CA MET A 385 -3.81 -12.60 -13.65
C MET A 385 -3.83 -14.07 -13.18
N ALA A 386 -2.90 -14.42 -12.30
CA ALA A 386 -2.62 -15.79 -11.88
C ALA A 386 -3.59 -16.37 -10.85
N SER A 387 -4.54 -15.57 -10.33
CA SER A 387 -5.52 -15.99 -9.33
C SER A 387 -6.94 -15.56 -9.73
N CYS A 388 -7.95 -16.33 -9.29
CA CYS A 388 -9.35 -16.02 -9.58
C CYS A 388 -9.80 -14.65 -9.05
N PRO A 389 -9.49 -14.27 -7.81
CA PRO A 389 -9.88 -12.95 -7.31
C PRO A 389 -9.39 -11.80 -8.21
N MET A 390 -8.14 -11.87 -8.70
CA MET A 390 -7.58 -10.84 -9.59
C MET A 390 -8.22 -10.84 -10.99
N ALA A 391 -8.40 -12.02 -11.59
CA ALA A 391 -8.98 -12.12 -12.93
C ALA A 391 -10.47 -11.74 -12.96
N LEU A 392 -11.23 -12.14 -11.93
CA LEU A 392 -12.63 -11.76 -11.73
C LEU A 392 -12.76 -10.26 -11.46
N LEU A 393 -11.86 -9.68 -10.66
CA LEU A 393 -11.79 -8.24 -10.45
C LEU A 393 -11.56 -7.49 -11.77
N ASN A 394 -10.60 -7.93 -12.58
CA ASN A 394 -10.38 -7.35 -13.90
C ASN A 394 -11.66 -7.40 -14.75
N ARG A 395 -12.29 -8.57 -14.82
CA ARG A 395 -13.54 -8.77 -15.57
C ARG A 395 -14.68 -7.91 -15.04
N ALA A 396 -14.77 -7.68 -13.73
CA ALA A 396 -15.79 -6.81 -13.13
C ALA A 396 -15.60 -5.32 -13.48
N LEU A 397 -14.36 -4.91 -13.80
CA LEU A 397 -14.01 -3.55 -14.18
C LEU A 397 -14.22 -3.23 -15.67
N THR A 398 -14.27 -4.24 -16.54
CA THR A 398 -14.56 -4.04 -17.97
C THR A 398 -15.95 -3.41 -18.20
N ASP A 399 -16.17 -2.95 -19.43
CA ASP A 399 -17.48 -2.49 -19.89
C ASP A 399 -18.53 -3.61 -19.80
N GLU A 400 -18.16 -4.85 -20.15
CA GLU A 400 -19.03 -6.02 -20.08
C GLU A 400 -19.38 -6.40 -18.62
N GLY A 401 -18.44 -6.20 -17.70
CA GLY A 401 -18.59 -6.57 -16.30
C GLY A 401 -18.58 -8.10 -16.07
N LEU A 402 -18.85 -8.49 -14.83
CA LEU A 402 -18.89 -9.91 -14.43
C LEU A 402 -20.30 -10.49 -14.60
N THR A 403 -20.40 -11.70 -15.15
CA THR A 403 -21.65 -12.47 -15.26
C THR A 403 -21.86 -13.37 -14.04
N ALA A 404 -23.10 -13.83 -13.82
CA ALA A 404 -23.45 -14.67 -12.66
C ALA A 404 -22.73 -16.03 -12.63
N GLU A 405 -22.30 -16.54 -13.79
CA GLU A 405 -21.45 -17.72 -13.88
C GLU A 405 -20.12 -17.32 -14.54
N PRO A 406 -19.00 -17.23 -13.78
CA PRO A 406 -17.73 -16.70 -14.29
C PRO A 406 -16.92 -17.68 -15.16
N LYS A 407 -17.54 -18.77 -15.66
CA LYS A 407 -16.90 -19.95 -16.29
C LYS A 407 -15.93 -19.64 -17.44
N ASP A 408 -15.97 -18.43 -17.99
CA ASP A 408 -15.16 -18.02 -19.13
C ASP A 408 -13.93 -17.17 -18.78
N VAL A 409 -13.68 -16.88 -17.49
CA VAL A 409 -12.51 -16.09 -17.07
C VAL A 409 -11.25 -16.96 -17.06
N PHE A 410 -10.34 -16.70 -17.99
CA PHE A 410 -9.07 -17.40 -18.14
C PHE A 410 -8.04 -16.94 -17.11
N LEU A 411 -7.26 -17.89 -16.58
CA LEU A 411 -6.17 -17.63 -15.66
C LEU A 411 -4.83 -17.97 -16.34
N PRO A 412 -4.20 -17.01 -17.04
CA PRO A 412 -2.83 -17.18 -17.48
C PRO A 412 -1.88 -17.23 -16.27
N GLY A 413 -0.70 -17.83 -16.43
CA GLY A 413 0.35 -17.79 -15.39
C GLY A 413 0.01 -18.43 -14.03
N THR A 414 -1.02 -19.28 -13.95
CA THR A 414 -1.46 -19.91 -12.69
C THR A 414 -0.34 -20.62 -11.94
N GLN A 415 -0.37 -20.51 -10.61
CA GLN A 415 0.64 -21.13 -9.74
C GLN A 415 0.68 -22.65 -9.93
N GLU A 416 -0.45 -23.28 -10.22
CA GLU A 416 -0.54 -24.71 -10.48
C GLU A 416 0.33 -25.16 -11.67
N LEU A 417 0.35 -24.38 -12.75
CA LEU A 417 1.17 -24.68 -13.93
C LEU A 417 2.66 -24.57 -13.62
N LEU A 418 3.06 -23.60 -12.80
CA LEU A 418 4.45 -23.41 -12.36
C LEU A 418 4.89 -24.57 -11.47
N ILE A 419 4.06 -24.95 -10.50
CA ILE A 419 4.31 -26.06 -9.58
C ILE A 419 4.40 -27.38 -10.36
N GLN A 420 3.49 -27.63 -11.30
CA GLN A 420 3.53 -28.84 -12.11
C GLN A 420 4.79 -28.92 -13.00
N ARG A 421 5.24 -27.79 -13.54
CA ARG A 421 6.43 -27.68 -14.38
C ARG A 421 7.71 -27.96 -13.59
N ASP A 422 7.87 -27.26 -12.47
CA ASP A 422 9.14 -27.22 -11.74
C ASP A 422 9.23 -28.30 -10.66
N PHE A 423 8.09 -28.80 -10.17
CA PHE A 423 7.99 -29.74 -9.06
C PHE A 423 6.92 -30.83 -9.28
N PRO A 424 7.07 -31.70 -10.29
CA PRO A 424 6.08 -32.73 -10.58
C PRO A 424 5.89 -33.68 -9.40
N GLY A 425 4.63 -33.84 -8.96
CA GLY A 425 4.23 -34.77 -7.88
C GLY A 425 4.37 -34.22 -6.46
N LEU A 426 4.71 -32.94 -6.32
CA LEU A 426 4.94 -32.30 -5.02
C LEU A 426 3.66 -31.87 -4.31
N ILE A 427 2.71 -31.36 -5.08
CA ILE A 427 1.36 -31.06 -4.64
C ILE A 427 0.43 -32.04 -5.34
N ALA A 428 -0.49 -32.65 -4.58
CA ALA A 428 -1.57 -33.45 -5.15
C ALA A 428 -2.59 -32.50 -5.81
N CYS A 429 -2.32 -32.13 -7.06
CA CYS A 429 -3.05 -31.10 -7.78
C CYS A 429 -3.68 -31.67 -9.06
N GLU A 430 -5.01 -31.71 -9.13
CA GLU A 430 -5.74 -32.00 -10.36
C GLU A 430 -6.47 -30.73 -10.80
N PHE A 431 -6.16 -30.23 -11.99
CA PHE A 431 -6.80 -29.03 -12.53
C PHE A 431 -6.92 -29.10 -14.06
N GLU A 432 -7.89 -28.37 -14.60
CA GLU A 432 -8.10 -28.27 -16.05
C GLU A 432 -7.08 -27.33 -16.70
N THR A 433 -6.59 -27.69 -17.89
CA THR A 433 -5.73 -26.82 -18.72
C THR A 433 -6.42 -26.57 -20.06
N PRO A 434 -6.65 -25.31 -20.47
CA PRO A 434 -6.35 -24.06 -19.76
C PRO A 434 -7.15 -23.87 -18.46
N ARG A 435 -6.53 -23.33 -17.41
CA ARG A 435 -7.19 -23.05 -16.13
C ARG A 435 -8.14 -21.86 -16.28
N ARG A 436 -9.35 -22.01 -15.75
CA ARG A 436 -10.42 -21.01 -15.76
C ARG A 436 -11.04 -20.90 -14.40
N CYS A 437 -11.53 -19.72 -14.02
CA CYS A 437 -12.33 -19.57 -12.82
C CYS A 437 -13.72 -20.14 -13.03
N THR A 438 -14.13 -21.06 -12.16
CA THR A 438 -15.45 -21.68 -12.20
C THR A 438 -16.41 -21.03 -11.21
N THR A 439 -15.90 -20.61 -10.05
CA THR A 439 -16.63 -19.88 -9.01
C THR A 439 -15.81 -18.70 -8.47
N ILE A 440 -16.43 -17.81 -7.68
CA ILE A 440 -15.73 -16.71 -6.99
C ILE A 440 -14.75 -17.25 -5.94
N ASP A 441 -15.10 -18.34 -5.27
CA ASP A 441 -14.32 -18.94 -4.19
C ASP A 441 -13.21 -19.88 -4.70
N ASP A 442 -13.02 -20.00 -6.03
CA ASP A 442 -11.97 -20.83 -6.62
C ASP A 442 -10.58 -20.37 -6.14
N ALA A 443 -9.86 -21.32 -5.54
CA ALA A 443 -8.47 -21.17 -5.13
C ALA A 443 -7.55 -22.00 -6.05
N ILE A 444 -6.54 -22.63 -5.46
CA ILE A 444 -5.49 -23.39 -6.13
C ILE A 444 -5.90 -24.87 -6.24
N CYS A 445 -5.56 -25.53 -7.34
CA CYS A 445 -5.77 -26.98 -7.55
C CYS A 445 -7.25 -27.42 -7.55
N GLY A 446 -8.16 -26.54 -7.98
CA GLY A 446 -9.59 -26.80 -8.00
C GLY A 446 -10.25 -26.84 -6.61
N LEU A 447 -9.50 -26.54 -5.55
CA LEU A 447 -10.05 -26.34 -4.21
C LEU A 447 -10.67 -24.94 -4.11
N PRO A 448 -11.75 -24.77 -3.33
CA PRO A 448 -12.19 -23.45 -2.89
C PRO A 448 -11.30 -22.91 -1.77
N TRP A 449 -11.28 -21.59 -1.53
CA TRP A 449 -10.52 -20.98 -0.43
C TRP A 449 -10.94 -21.55 0.92
N ALA A 450 -12.23 -21.86 1.10
CA ALA A 450 -12.75 -22.52 2.31
C ALA A 450 -12.04 -23.84 2.67
N ARG A 451 -11.38 -24.47 1.71
CA ARG A 451 -10.76 -25.80 1.83
C ARG A 451 -9.26 -25.75 1.52
N LEU A 452 -8.62 -24.58 1.58
CA LEU A 452 -7.19 -24.46 1.32
C LEU A 452 -6.35 -25.26 2.34
N ASP A 453 -6.90 -25.51 3.53
CA ASP A 453 -6.28 -26.36 4.55
C ASP A 453 -6.16 -27.83 4.12
N GLU A 454 -6.96 -28.28 3.15
CA GLU A 454 -6.85 -29.62 2.55
C GLU A 454 -5.73 -29.71 1.50
N LEU A 455 -5.13 -28.58 1.09
CA LEU A 455 -4.01 -28.57 0.16
C LEU A 455 -2.84 -29.33 0.78
N THR A 456 -2.44 -30.43 0.13
CA THR A 456 -1.33 -31.25 0.60
C THR A 456 -0.03 -30.92 -0.13
N VAL A 457 1.02 -30.70 0.65
CA VAL A 457 2.39 -30.46 0.20
C VAL A 457 3.25 -31.58 0.79
N PHE A 458 4.00 -32.31 -0.03
CA PHE A 458 4.71 -33.54 0.41
C PHE A 458 3.80 -34.61 1.04
N GLY A 459 2.51 -34.61 0.67
CA GLY A 459 1.52 -35.54 1.23
C GLY A 459 1.00 -35.17 2.63
N GLN A 460 1.35 -33.99 3.15
CA GLN A 460 0.86 -33.45 4.42
C GLN A 460 0.07 -32.15 4.19
N PRO A 461 -1.02 -31.89 4.93
CA PRO A 461 -1.73 -30.62 4.87
C PRO A 461 -0.80 -29.41 5.10
N ILE A 462 -0.98 -28.35 4.31
CA ILE A 462 -0.05 -27.20 4.29
C ILE A 462 0.15 -26.56 5.67
N PHE A 463 -0.92 -26.42 6.46
CA PHE A 463 -0.82 -25.82 7.79
C PHE A 463 -0.19 -26.77 8.81
N GLU A 464 -0.45 -28.07 8.72
CA GLU A 464 0.22 -29.06 9.58
C GLU A 464 1.72 -29.08 9.30
N LEU A 465 2.11 -28.98 8.01
CA LEU A 465 3.51 -28.85 7.62
C LEU A 465 4.13 -27.57 8.18
N ALA A 466 3.43 -26.44 8.06
CA ALA A 466 3.90 -25.15 8.59
C ALA A 466 4.10 -25.19 10.12
N GLU A 467 3.12 -25.74 10.85
CA GLU A 467 3.18 -25.90 12.31
C GLU A 467 4.32 -26.84 12.72
N GLN A 468 4.51 -27.94 11.99
CA GLN A 468 5.61 -28.87 12.22
C GLN A 468 6.97 -28.17 12.04
N LEU A 469 7.17 -27.49 10.91
CA LEU A 469 8.43 -26.79 10.61
C LEU A 469 8.76 -25.73 11.66
N GLU A 470 7.75 -24.98 12.10
CA GLU A 470 7.94 -23.99 13.15
C GLU A 470 8.26 -24.62 14.51
N SER A 471 7.63 -25.77 14.82
CA SER A 471 7.89 -26.51 16.07
C SER A 471 9.28 -27.15 16.12
N GLU A 472 9.79 -27.62 14.98
CA GLU A 472 11.09 -28.29 14.87
C GLU A 472 12.24 -27.28 14.81
N THR A 473 12.06 -26.18 14.08
CA THR A 473 13.06 -25.12 13.95
C THR A 473 12.35 -23.76 13.81
N PRO A 474 12.18 -22.99 14.89
CA PRO A 474 11.49 -21.72 14.86
C PRO A 474 12.04 -20.76 13.79
N GLY A 475 11.14 -20.12 13.05
CA GLY A 475 11.45 -19.23 11.92
C GLY A 475 11.54 -19.95 10.57
N THR A 476 11.49 -21.29 10.55
CA THR A 476 11.51 -22.05 9.29
C THR A 476 10.20 -21.89 8.54
N ALA A 477 9.06 -21.84 9.22
CA ALA A 477 7.78 -21.60 8.56
C ALA A 477 7.75 -20.20 7.93
N GLU A 478 8.32 -19.18 8.58
CA GLU A 478 8.48 -17.86 7.96
C GLU A 478 9.43 -17.88 6.77
N ALA A 479 10.58 -18.53 6.89
CA ALA A 479 11.53 -18.65 5.79
C ALA A 479 10.92 -19.38 4.58
N LEU A 480 10.01 -20.32 4.82
CA LEU A 480 9.34 -21.12 3.80
C LEU A 480 8.10 -20.42 3.20
N LEU A 481 7.21 -19.91 4.07
CA LEU A 481 5.85 -19.48 3.74
C LEU A 481 5.61 -17.98 3.96
N GLY A 482 6.52 -17.27 4.63
CA GLY A 482 6.34 -15.84 4.91
C GLY A 482 6.26 -14.98 3.64
N ALA A 483 6.96 -15.40 2.58
CA ALA A 483 6.80 -14.75 1.28
C ALA A 483 5.44 -15.07 0.63
N PHE A 484 4.87 -16.27 0.85
CA PHE A 484 3.55 -16.64 0.31
C PHE A 484 2.46 -15.78 0.94
N GLN A 485 2.60 -15.48 2.24
CA GLN A 485 1.66 -14.59 2.94
C GLN A 485 1.62 -13.20 2.31
N ASN A 486 2.75 -12.62 1.89
CA ASN A 486 2.74 -11.32 1.22
C ASN A 486 1.97 -11.35 -0.11
N ASP A 487 2.15 -12.40 -0.93
CA ASP A 487 1.40 -12.56 -2.19
C ASP A 487 -0.09 -12.85 -1.92
N PHE A 488 -0.38 -13.49 -0.78
CA PHE A 488 -1.74 -13.81 -0.35
C PHE A 488 -2.53 -12.55 0.06
N ASP A 489 -1.86 -11.56 0.65
CA ASP A 489 -2.48 -10.28 1.02
C ASP A 489 -3.06 -9.58 -0.24
N ASP A 490 -2.37 -9.63 -1.38
CA ASP A 490 -2.84 -9.06 -2.65
C ASP A 490 -4.06 -9.83 -3.21
N VAL A 491 -4.15 -11.15 -2.98
CA VAL A 491 -5.32 -11.97 -3.33
C VAL A 491 -6.53 -11.62 -2.46
N ALA A 492 -6.32 -11.41 -1.16
CA ALA A 492 -7.34 -10.96 -0.23
C ALA A 492 -7.83 -9.54 -0.58
N GLU A 493 -6.92 -8.61 -0.88
CA GLU A 493 -7.24 -7.26 -1.34
C GLU A 493 -8.05 -7.31 -2.65
N ALA A 494 -7.69 -8.19 -3.59
CA ALA A 494 -8.45 -8.37 -4.83
C ALA A 494 -9.89 -8.81 -4.56
N MET A 495 -10.11 -9.73 -3.61
CA MET A 495 -11.45 -10.20 -3.26
C MET A 495 -12.29 -9.12 -2.55
N VAL A 496 -11.69 -8.36 -1.61
CA VAL A 496 -12.34 -7.22 -0.96
C VAL A 496 -12.73 -6.15 -1.99
N THR A 497 -11.85 -5.89 -2.94
CA THR A 497 -12.07 -4.94 -4.03
C THR A 497 -13.17 -5.44 -4.98
N LEU A 498 -13.15 -6.73 -5.34
CA LEU A 498 -14.19 -7.36 -6.16
C LEU A 498 -15.55 -7.23 -5.48
N HIS A 499 -15.67 -7.59 -4.19
CA HIS A 499 -16.89 -7.40 -3.41
C HIS A 499 -17.41 -5.96 -3.52
N ALA A 500 -16.54 -4.97 -3.29
CA ALA A 500 -16.94 -3.57 -3.31
C ALA A 500 -17.35 -3.09 -4.73
N VAL A 501 -16.69 -3.56 -5.79
CA VAL A 501 -17.09 -3.31 -7.19
C VAL A 501 -18.47 -3.92 -7.48
N LEU A 502 -18.72 -5.15 -7.05
CA LEU A 502 -20.00 -5.84 -7.24
C LEU A 502 -21.14 -5.11 -6.52
N VAL A 503 -20.91 -4.63 -5.29
CA VAL A 503 -21.85 -3.78 -4.56
C VAL A 503 -22.13 -2.49 -5.33
N ALA A 504 -21.09 -1.79 -5.79
CA ALA A 504 -21.23 -0.55 -6.56
C ALA A 504 -21.96 -0.74 -7.90
N ARG A 505 -21.92 -1.95 -8.47
CA ARG A 505 -22.66 -2.34 -9.69
C ARG A 505 -24.05 -2.91 -9.41
N GLY A 506 -24.47 -3.05 -8.15
CA GLY A 506 -25.76 -3.60 -7.77
C GLY A 506 -25.90 -5.11 -8.01
N GLN A 507 -24.79 -5.85 -8.01
CA GLN A 507 -24.75 -7.29 -8.25
C GLN A 507 -24.81 -8.09 -6.94
N ALA A 508 -25.94 -7.97 -6.21
CA ALA A 508 -26.07 -8.45 -4.84
C ALA A 508 -25.68 -9.93 -4.61
N ALA A 509 -26.12 -10.85 -5.47
CA ALA A 509 -25.80 -12.28 -5.32
C ALA A 509 -24.30 -12.57 -5.44
N LEU A 510 -23.63 -11.97 -6.43
CA LEU A 510 -22.17 -12.12 -6.58
C LEU A 510 -21.42 -11.40 -5.46
N ALA A 511 -21.94 -10.27 -4.96
CA ALA A 511 -21.37 -9.59 -3.81
C ALA A 511 -21.43 -10.46 -2.55
N GLU A 512 -22.54 -11.15 -2.30
CA GLU A 512 -22.67 -12.08 -1.17
C GLU A 512 -21.65 -13.25 -1.26
N GLU A 513 -21.48 -13.84 -2.45
CA GLU A 513 -20.45 -14.87 -2.68
C GLU A 513 -19.03 -14.33 -2.46
N ALA A 514 -18.74 -13.13 -2.94
CA ALA A 514 -17.45 -12.48 -2.71
C ALA A 514 -17.23 -12.16 -1.22
N GLN A 515 -18.26 -11.69 -0.51
CA GLN A 515 -18.21 -11.45 0.94
C GLN A 515 -17.95 -12.74 1.73
N ALA A 516 -18.54 -13.87 1.34
CA ALA A 516 -18.24 -15.16 1.93
C ALA A 516 -16.77 -15.55 1.70
N SER A 517 -16.28 -15.37 0.47
CA SER A 517 -14.90 -15.67 0.08
C SER A 517 -13.87 -14.78 0.80
N VAL A 518 -14.18 -13.50 1.05
CA VAL A 518 -13.36 -12.64 1.93
C VAL A 518 -13.19 -13.30 3.29
N GLY A 519 -14.26 -13.86 3.88
CA GLY A 519 -14.19 -14.55 5.16
C GLY A 519 -13.28 -15.77 5.18
N HIS A 520 -13.27 -16.55 4.10
CA HIS A 520 -12.34 -17.68 3.96
C HIS A 520 -10.88 -17.19 3.90
N LEU A 521 -10.62 -16.16 3.08
CA LEU A 521 -9.30 -15.58 2.91
C LEU A 521 -8.79 -14.97 4.22
N THR A 522 -9.59 -14.17 4.93
CA THR A 522 -9.18 -13.55 6.20
C THR A 522 -9.00 -14.57 7.32
N ALA A 523 -9.74 -15.68 7.32
CA ALA A 523 -9.48 -16.80 8.24
C ALA A 523 -8.13 -17.46 7.97
N ILE A 524 -7.76 -17.62 6.69
CA ILE A 524 -6.45 -18.11 6.27
C ILE A 524 -5.34 -17.13 6.68
N MET A 525 -5.50 -15.82 6.46
CA MET A 525 -4.52 -14.80 6.87
C MET A 525 -4.21 -14.91 8.37
N ARG A 526 -5.24 -15.02 9.21
CA ARG A 526 -5.08 -15.19 10.67
C ARG A 526 -4.33 -16.47 11.02
N ARG A 527 -4.65 -17.58 10.34
CA ARG A 527 -3.97 -18.86 10.56
C ARG A 527 -2.50 -18.76 10.19
N PHE A 528 -2.17 -18.19 9.04
CA PHE A 528 -0.79 -17.93 8.66
C PHE A 528 -0.08 -17.01 9.65
N ALA A 529 -0.70 -15.91 10.07
CA ALA A 529 -0.11 -15.01 11.05
C ALA A 529 0.25 -15.74 12.36
N ASN A 530 -0.63 -16.63 12.83
CA ASN A 530 -0.39 -17.41 14.05
C ASN A 530 0.75 -18.42 13.90
N VAL A 531 0.85 -19.10 12.76
CA VAL A 531 1.85 -20.13 12.52
C VAL A 531 3.21 -19.53 12.15
N ILE A 532 3.23 -18.50 11.31
CA ILE A 532 4.45 -17.92 10.74
C ILE A 532 5.09 -16.90 11.69
N TYR A 533 4.30 -16.02 12.30
CA TYR A 533 4.83 -14.90 13.08
C TYR A 533 4.74 -15.09 14.59
N GLY A 534 3.90 -16.01 15.07
CA GLY A 534 3.54 -16.23 16.47
C GLY A 534 4.56 -15.78 17.53
N ALA A 535 5.36 -16.70 18.07
CA ALA A 535 6.25 -16.39 19.19
C ALA A 535 7.45 -15.51 18.82
N LEU A 536 7.89 -15.54 17.55
CA LEU A 536 9.13 -14.89 17.13
C LEU A 536 8.94 -13.43 16.74
N LYS A 537 7.75 -13.06 16.23
CA LYS A 537 7.46 -11.74 15.65
C LYS A 537 6.03 -11.29 15.99
N PRO A 538 5.70 -11.11 17.28
CA PRO A 538 4.34 -10.79 17.74
C PRO A 538 3.78 -9.49 17.14
N GLU A 539 4.62 -8.50 16.86
CA GLU A 539 4.20 -7.26 16.19
C GLU A 539 3.68 -7.53 14.77
N GLN A 540 4.33 -8.40 14.01
CA GLN A 540 3.91 -8.74 12.64
C GLN A 540 2.67 -9.63 12.64
N GLN A 541 2.54 -10.52 13.63
CA GLN A 541 1.31 -11.26 13.87
C GLN A 541 0.14 -10.29 14.13
N ALA A 542 0.33 -9.28 14.99
CA ALA A 542 -0.70 -8.29 15.30
C ALA A 542 -1.07 -7.45 14.06
N GLU A 543 -0.09 -7.00 13.27
CA GLU A 543 -0.34 -6.27 12.02
C GLU A 543 -1.19 -7.08 11.02
N GLN A 544 -0.87 -8.36 10.85
CA GLN A 544 -1.55 -9.24 9.90
C GLN A 544 -2.98 -9.60 10.35
N ARG A 545 -3.19 -9.79 11.65
CA ARG A 545 -4.53 -9.96 12.22
C ARG A 545 -5.36 -8.68 12.09
N TYR A 546 -4.75 -7.53 12.32
CA TYR A 546 -5.40 -6.23 12.12
C TYR A 546 -5.81 -6.03 10.65
N GLU A 547 -4.95 -6.35 9.69
CA GLU A 547 -5.27 -6.27 8.26
C GLU A 547 -6.44 -7.18 7.86
N ALA A 548 -6.43 -8.44 8.33
CA ALA A 548 -7.56 -9.37 8.14
C ALA A 548 -8.87 -8.82 8.73
N ALA A 549 -8.82 -8.20 9.90
CA ALA A 549 -9.97 -7.54 10.53
C ALA A 549 -10.47 -6.32 9.75
N ILE A 550 -9.57 -5.51 9.18
CA ILE A 550 -9.93 -4.40 8.30
C ILE A 550 -10.63 -4.93 7.03
N PHE A 551 -10.14 -6.01 6.43
CA PHE A 551 -10.75 -6.63 5.26
C PHE A 551 -12.15 -7.20 5.54
N ASP A 552 -12.33 -7.89 6.67
CA ASP A 552 -13.66 -8.34 7.11
C ASP A 552 -14.61 -7.15 7.27
N ALA A 553 -14.17 -6.09 7.96
CA ALA A 553 -14.97 -4.90 8.21
C ALA A 553 -15.31 -4.13 6.92
N MET A 554 -14.39 -4.06 5.96
CA MET A 554 -14.62 -3.47 4.64
C MET A 554 -15.64 -4.26 3.83
N ALA A 555 -15.64 -5.59 3.99
CA ALA A 555 -16.63 -6.46 3.37
C ALA A 555 -17.97 -6.49 4.14
N GLY A 556 -18.10 -5.78 5.27
CA GLY A 556 -19.32 -5.77 6.08
C GLY A 556 -19.54 -7.06 6.89
N ARG A 557 -18.46 -7.80 7.16
CA ARG A 557 -18.47 -9.01 8.01
C ARG A 557 -18.27 -8.64 9.47
N GLU A 558 -18.66 -9.56 10.35
CA GLU A 558 -18.33 -9.48 11.77
C GLU A 558 -16.80 -9.56 11.99
N VAL A 559 -16.31 -8.81 12.97
CA VAL A 559 -14.87 -8.69 13.25
C VAL A 559 -14.59 -9.06 14.69
N ASP A 560 -13.55 -9.86 14.93
CA ASP A 560 -13.04 -10.11 16.28
C ASP A 560 -12.44 -8.81 16.86
N PRO A 561 -12.98 -8.27 17.97
CA PRO A 561 -12.45 -7.06 18.60
C PRO A 561 -10.97 -7.17 19.02
N ASN A 562 -10.46 -8.39 19.25
CA ASN A 562 -9.07 -8.61 19.61
C ASN A 562 -8.12 -8.38 18.42
N ASP A 563 -8.56 -8.68 17.20
CA ASP A 563 -7.76 -8.44 16.00
C ASP A 563 -7.62 -6.94 15.70
N ILE A 564 -8.66 -6.16 15.99
CA ILE A 564 -8.66 -4.71 15.83
C ILE A 564 -7.71 -4.04 16.83
N GLY A 565 -7.54 -4.61 18.02
CA GLY A 565 -6.62 -4.09 19.05
C GLY A 565 -6.89 -2.62 19.42
N GLY A 566 -8.17 -2.22 19.45
CA GLY A 566 -8.54 -0.83 19.73
C GLY A 566 -8.08 0.20 18.68
N PHE A 567 -7.62 -0.23 17.51
CA PHE A 567 -7.04 0.60 16.43
C PHE A 567 -5.70 1.26 16.78
N GLU A 568 -4.89 0.63 17.65
CA GLU A 568 -3.54 1.14 17.99
C GLU A 568 -2.63 1.29 16.76
N ILE A 569 -2.72 0.37 15.79
CA ILE A 569 -1.96 0.45 14.53
C ILE A 569 -2.36 1.69 13.72
N GLU A 570 -3.65 2.01 13.66
CA GLU A 570 -4.14 3.20 12.95
C GLU A 570 -3.69 4.50 13.64
N GLU A 571 -3.74 4.52 14.97
CA GLU A 571 -3.24 5.65 15.76
C GLU A 571 -1.75 5.90 15.49
N GLN A 572 -0.93 4.85 15.44
CA GLN A 572 0.49 4.97 15.10
C GLN A 572 0.71 5.51 13.69
N ARG A 573 -0.11 5.09 12.71
CA ARG A 573 -0.08 5.59 11.33
C ARG A 573 -0.42 7.09 11.29
N MET A 574 -1.48 7.51 11.99
CA MET A 574 -1.89 8.92 12.11
C MET A 574 -0.79 9.78 12.74
N ALA A 575 -0.28 9.37 13.91
CA ALA A 575 0.75 10.09 14.63
C ALA A 575 2.05 10.23 13.82
N ARG A 576 2.44 9.18 13.09
CA ARG A 576 3.61 9.20 12.20
C ARG A 576 3.45 10.21 11.07
N ALA A 577 2.25 10.33 10.48
CA ALA A 577 1.98 11.30 9.44
C ALA A 577 2.00 12.73 9.97
N GLU A 578 1.37 12.99 11.11
CA GLU A 578 1.42 14.32 11.74
C GLU A 578 2.85 14.72 12.11
N GLY A 579 3.65 13.78 12.64
CA GLY A 579 5.04 14.03 13.01
C GLY A 579 5.94 14.46 11.84
N LEU A 580 5.54 14.23 10.59
CA LEU A 580 6.27 14.76 9.44
C LEU A 580 6.16 16.28 9.29
N LEU A 581 5.14 16.92 9.84
CA LEU A 581 5.00 18.38 9.79
C LEU A 581 6.11 19.07 10.57
N ASP A 582 6.66 18.40 11.58
CA ASP A 582 7.80 18.84 12.38
C ASP A 582 9.14 18.24 11.91
N PHE A 583 9.28 18.02 10.60
CA PHE A 583 10.44 17.34 10.03
C PHE A 583 11.78 17.97 10.48
N PRO A 584 12.76 17.20 10.98
CA PRO A 584 14.00 17.78 11.49
C PRO A 584 14.90 18.30 10.35
N ALA A 585 15.79 19.24 10.68
CA ALA A 585 16.82 19.69 9.76
C ALA A 585 17.79 18.54 9.42
N GLY A 586 18.10 18.39 8.13
CA GLY A 586 19.03 17.37 7.65
C GLY A 586 20.50 17.76 7.87
N SER A 587 21.35 16.79 8.20
CA SER A 587 22.81 16.99 8.31
C SER A 587 23.55 16.22 7.22
N PRO A 588 24.61 16.78 6.60
CA PRO A 588 25.38 16.08 5.59
C PRO A 588 25.96 14.76 6.12
N TRP A 589 25.76 13.69 5.36
CA TRP A 589 26.18 12.34 5.74
C TRP A 589 27.69 12.22 5.81
N LYS A 590 28.21 11.24 6.55
CA LYS A 590 29.65 10.96 6.54
C LYS A 590 30.04 10.40 5.16
N LEU A 591 31.12 10.93 4.59
CA LEU A 591 31.67 10.38 3.34
C LEU A 591 32.48 9.12 3.61
N HIS A 592 32.34 8.14 2.73
CA HIS A 592 33.23 7.00 2.62
C HIS A 592 34.52 7.39 1.90
N THR A 593 35.62 6.78 2.30
CA THR A 593 36.89 6.75 1.57
C THR A 593 36.78 5.84 0.34
N ASP A 594 37.70 5.98 -0.61
CA ASP A 594 37.71 5.13 -1.81
C ASP A 594 37.92 3.65 -1.44
N GLU A 595 38.71 3.37 -0.39
CA GLU A 595 38.91 2.02 0.13
C GLU A 595 37.63 1.45 0.76
N GLU A 596 36.89 2.24 1.53
CA GLU A 596 35.60 1.83 2.10
C GLU A 596 34.56 1.56 1.01
N LEU A 597 34.50 2.41 -0.02
CA LEU A 597 33.59 2.21 -1.16
C LEU A 597 33.91 0.91 -1.90
N LEU A 598 35.19 0.64 -2.18
CA LEU A 598 35.62 -0.60 -2.83
C LEU A 598 35.22 -1.83 -2.00
N GLN A 599 35.44 -1.77 -0.68
CA GLN A 599 35.10 -2.88 0.21
C GLN A 599 33.59 -3.14 0.23
N LEU A 600 32.78 -2.09 0.43
CA LEU A 600 31.32 -2.19 0.45
C LEU A 600 30.76 -2.82 -0.83
N ILE A 601 31.26 -2.40 -1.99
CA ILE A 601 30.79 -2.92 -3.30
C ILE A 601 31.25 -4.37 -3.49
N THR A 602 32.48 -4.69 -3.10
CA THR A 602 33.02 -6.06 -3.17
C THR A 602 32.19 -7.02 -2.30
N ASP A 603 31.89 -6.62 -1.07
CA ASP A 603 31.06 -7.39 -0.15
C ASP A 603 29.63 -7.52 -0.68
N GLY A 604 29.07 -6.45 -1.25
CA GLY A 604 27.76 -6.47 -1.91
C GLY A 604 27.69 -7.53 -3.01
N LEU A 605 28.68 -7.56 -3.92
CA LEU A 605 28.78 -8.55 -4.99
C LEU A 605 28.96 -9.99 -4.45
N ALA A 606 29.78 -10.16 -3.41
CA ALA A 606 30.00 -11.46 -2.78
C ALA A 606 28.71 -12.00 -2.14
N ASN A 607 27.93 -11.13 -1.51
CA ASN A 607 26.70 -11.48 -0.80
C ASN A 607 25.45 -11.56 -1.69
N LEU A 608 25.58 -11.34 -3.01
CA LEU A 608 24.47 -11.59 -3.94
C LEU A 608 24.02 -13.05 -3.85
N GLN A 609 22.71 -13.23 -3.70
CA GLN A 609 22.04 -14.52 -3.64
C GLN A 609 21.07 -14.64 -4.82
N ASP A 610 20.86 -15.86 -5.33
CA ASP A 610 19.91 -16.19 -6.41
C ASP A 610 18.44 -16.15 -5.95
N LYS A 611 18.07 -15.20 -5.08
CA LYS A 611 16.74 -15.08 -4.46
C LYS A 611 15.57 -14.95 -5.44
N SER A 612 15.85 -14.70 -6.71
CA SER A 612 14.84 -14.53 -7.76
C SER A 612 15.13 -15.41 -8.97
N GLY A 613 15.95 -16.45 -8.88
CA GLY A 613 16.12 -17.40 -9.98
C GLY A 613 17.57 -17.85 -10.18
N PRO A 614 17.77 -19.10 -10.62
CA PRO A 614 19.11 -19.66 -10.81
C PRO A 614 19.97 -18.83 -11.77
N GLY A 615 21.21 -18.55 -11.37
CA GLY A 615 22.18 -17.84 -12.20
C GLY A 615 22.00 -16.32 -12.26
N ARG A 616 21.05 -15.73 -11.52
CA ARG A 616 20.85 -14.27 -11.46
C ARG A 616 22.09 -13.58 -10.87
N SER A 617 22.56 -14.02 -9.72
CA SER A 617 23.73 -13.46 -9.03
C SER A 617 24.99 -13.58 -9.89
N ASP A 618 25.18 -14.71 -10.57
CA ASP A 618 26.30 -14.90 -11.50
C ASP A 618 26.20 -14.00 -12.73
N ALA A 619 25.00 -13.81 -13.29
CA ALA A 619 24.77 -12.88 -14.38
C ALA A 619 25.06 -11.43 -13.96
N ILE A 620 24.64 -11.01 -12.76
CA ILE A 620 24.93 -9.69 -12.20
C ILE A 620 26.44 -9.49 -12.00
N ARG A 621 27.12 -10.45 -11.35
CA ARG A 621 28.57 -10.41 -11.13
C ARG A 621 29.34 -10.35 -12.44
N LYS A 622 28.97 -11.19 -13.41
CA LYS A 622 29.57 -11.21 -14.74
C LYS A 622 29.40 -9.84 -15.42
N ARG A 623 28.18 -9.30 -15.43
CA ARG A 623 27.88 -8.01 -16.05
C ARG A 623 28.64 -6.86 -15.37
N TYR A 624 28.74 -6.87 -14.04
CA TYR A 624 29.57 -5.92 -13.31
C TYR A 624 31.04 -6.00 -13.74
N ALA A 625 31.62 -7.21 -13.77
CA ALA A 625 33.02 -7.43 -14.16
C ALA A 625 33.29 -7.03 -15.62
N GLU A 626 32.36 -7.30 -16.54
CA GLU A 626 32.43 -6.87 -17.94
C GLU A 626 32.32 -5.35 -18.08
N THR A 627 31.50 -4.71 -17.25
CA THR A 627 31.30 -3.26 -17.25
C THR A 627 32.51 -2.54 -16.66
N TYR A 628 33.16 -3.11 -15.64
CA TYR A 628 34.28 -2.51 -14.89
C TYR A 628 35.51 -3.43 -14.86
N PRO A 629 36.17 -3.67 -16.01
CA PRO A 629 37.29 -4.61 -16.12
C PRO A 629 38.57 -4.13 -15.41
N ASP A 630 38.64 -2.84 -15.06
CA ASP A 630 39.75 -2.25 -14.30
C ASP A 630 39.64 -2.48 -12.78
N GLY A 631 38.54 -3.11 -12.33
CA GLY A 631 38.27 -3.34 -10.90
C GLY A 631 38.04 -2.07 -10.10
N LYS A 632 37.84 -0.92 -10.76
CA LYS A 632 37.61 0.35 -10.08
C LYS A 632 36.10 0.58 -9.90
N PRO A 633 35.64 0.83 -8.66
CA PRO A 633 34.23 1.08 -8.43
C PRO A 633 33.75 2.29 -9.22
N PRO A 634 32.46 2.34 -9.62
CA PRO A 634 31.89 3.44 -10.39
C PRO A 634 31.58 4.68 -9.54
N ILE A 635 32.04 4.72 -8.29
CA ILE A 635 31.90 5.84 -7.36
C ILE A 635 33.28 6.09 -6.76
N ARG A 636 33.65 7.35 -6.60
CA ARG A 636 34.85 7.77 -5.86
C ARG A 636 34.59 9.05 -5.09
N ARG A 637 35.37 9.28 -4.05
CA ARG A 637 35.35 10.54 -3.33
C ARG A 637 35.97 11.65 -4.16
N ALA A 638 35.31 12.81 -4.17
CA ALA A 638 35.77 14.02 -4.84
C ALA A 638 35.62 15.22 -3.89
N GLY A 639 36.69 15.51 -3.13
CA GLY A 639 36.67 16.59 -2.13
C GLY A 639 35.69 16.30 -0.98
N ASP A 640 34.66 17.12 -0.87
CA ASP A 640 33.58 17.06 0.10
C ASP A 640 32.28 16.43 -0.45
N ALA A 641 32.35 15.81 -1.62
CA ALA A 641 31.27 15.06 -2.25
C ALA A 641 31.80 13.78 -2.94
N TYR A 642 31.00 13.22 -3.85
CA TYR A 642 31.38 12.09 -4.68
C TYR A 642 31.44 12.49 -6.17
N GLU A 643 32.14 11.69 -6.95
CA GLU A 643 31.89 11.58 -8.38
C GLU A 643 31.44 10.15 -8.67
N ALA A 644 30.54 10.00 -9.63
CA ALA A 644 30.05 8.71 -10.09
C ALA A 644 30.14 8.60 -11.61
N ARG A 645 30.14 7.39 -12.16
CA ARG A 645 30.14 7.15 -13.60
C ARG A 645 29.19 6.02 -13.98
N GLN A 646 28.54 6.15 -15.13
CA GLN A 646 27.83 5.04 -15.76
C GLN A 646 28.73 4.31 -16.75
N GLY A 647 28.88 3.01 -16.58
CA GLY A 647 29.82 2.17 -17.33
C GLY A 647 31.21 2.78 -17.42
N GLN A 648 31.75 2.81 -18.63
CA GLN A 648 33.03 3.46 -18.94
C GLN A 648 32.85 4.93 -19.39
N GLY A 649 31.71 5.54 -19.07
CA GLY A 649 31.41 6.94 -19.34
C GLY A 649 32.22 7.92 -18.47
N PRO A 650 31.99 9.23 -18.63
CA PRO A 650 32.67 10.25 -17.84
C PRO A 650 32.26 10.19 -16.36
N TRP A 651 33.17 10.65 -15.50
CA TRP A 651 32.85 10.94 -14.10
C TRP A 651 32.00 12.21 -14.04
N VAL A 652 30.86 12.12 -13.35
CA VAL A 652 29.94 13.22 -13.11
C VAL A 652 29.84 13.50 -11.61
N PRO A 653 29.64 14.77 -11.20
CA PRO A 653 29.41 15.09 -9.79
C PRO A 653 28.21 14.33 -9.22
N ALA A 654 28.38 13.77 -8.03
CA ALA A 654 27.33 13.16 -7.24
C ALA A 654 27.26 13.84 -5.87
N GLU A 655 26.04 14.02 -5.34
CA GLU A 655 25.86 14.80 -4.13
C GLU A 655 26.33 14.07 -2.88
N ARG A 656 26.63 14.85 -1.84
CA ARG A 656 26.74 14.35 -0.47
C ARG A 656 25.36 14.48 0.18
N PRO A 657 24.61 13.37 0.36
CA PRO A 657 23.26 13.45 0.89
C PRO A 657 23.22 14.11 2.27
N ARG A 658 22.10 14.77 2.54
CA ARG A 658 21.71 15.23 3.89
C ARG A 658 20.27 14.84 4.22
N HIS A 659 19.63 14.12 3.31
CA HIS A 659 18.23 13.76 3.32
C HIS A 659 17.97 12.65 4.33
N VAL A 660 16.74 12.62 4.82
CA VAL A 660 16.20 11.56 5.68
C VAL A 660 15.07 10.88 4.91
N GLY A 661 15.12 9.55 4.87
CA GLY A 661 14.12 8.74 4.18
C GLY A 661 12.75 8.82 4.86
N VAL A 662 11.74 9.12 4.06
CA VAL A 662 10.32 9.18 4.41
C VAL A 662 9.59 8.16 3.54
N GLY A 663 8.66 7.41 4.13
CA GLY A 663 7.92 6.41 3.36
C GLY A 663 7.09 5.43 4.18
N SER A 664 6.50 4.42 3.54
CA SER A 664 5.56 3.48 4.15
C SER A 664 4.35 4.21 4.76
N PHE A 665 3.67 4.98 3.91
CA PHE A 665 2.49 5.77 4.28
C PHE A 665 1.21 5.00 3.97
N ASP A 666 0.77 4.17 4.92
CA ASP A 666 -0.56 3.58 4.91
C ASP A 666 -1.56 4.64 5.38
N LEU A 667 -2.07 5.45 4.45
CA LEU A 667 -2.90 6.62 4.76
C LEU A 667 -4.33 6.21 5.17
N ILE A 668 -4.67 6.42 6.44
CA ILE A 668 -6.02 6.40 7.03
C ILE A 668 -6.93 5.25 6.57
N GLN A 669 -6.38 4.05 6.36
CA GLN A 669 -7.09 2.91 5.77
C GLN A 669 -8.42 2.61 6.50
N ALA A 670 -8.46 2.76 7.83
CA ALA A 670 -9.66 2.46 8.61
C ALA A 670 -10.82 3.47 8.43
N VAL A 671 -10.60 4.61 7.76
CA VAL A 671 -11.67 5.61 7.53
C VAL A 671 -12.82 5.08 6.67
N VAL A 672 -12.58 4.04 5.87
CA VAL A 672 -13.65 3.35 5.12
C VAL A 672 -14.70 2.72 6.04
N LEU A 673 -14.31 2.34 7.25
CA LEU A 673 -15.20 1.70 8.22
C LEU A 673 -16.25 2.65 8.76
N CYS A 674 -16.02 3.97 8.69
CA CYS A 674 -17.04 4.99 8.93
C CYS A 674 -18.32 4.74 8.11
N THR A 675 -18.21 4.08 6.94
CA THR A 675 -19.35 3.68 6.11
C THR A 675 -19.71 2.20 6.27
N THR A 676 -18.72 1.31 6.22
CA THR A 676 -19.01 -0.14 6.11
C THR A 676 -19.25 -0.82 7.45
N ALA A 677 -18.74 -0.26 8.54
CA ALA A 677 -18.84 -0.82 9.89
C ALA A 677 -18.97 0.28 10.98
N PRO A 678 -20.05 1.08 10.97
CA PRO A 678 -20.25 2.19 11.93
C PRO A 678 -20.32 1.75 13.40
N HIS A 679 -20.67 0.49 13.65
CA HIS A 679 -20.61 -0.12 14.98
C HIS A 679 -19.17 -0.24 15.53
N LEU A 680 -18.14 -0.27 14.66
CA LEU A 680 -16.73 -0.25 15.03
C LEU A 680 -16.16 1.17 15.08
N LEU A 681 -16.45 1.97 14.05
CA LEU A 681 -16.02 3.36 13.90
C LEU A 681 -17.16 4.21 13.31
N ASP A 682 -17.75 5.09 14.10
CA ASP A 682 -18.77 6.05 13.65
C ASP A 682 -18.17 7.46 13.60
N CYS A 683 -17.99 8.00 12.41
CA CYS A 683 -17.27 9.25 12.21
C CYS A 683 -18.14 10.51 12.34
N SER A 684 -19.37 10.38 12.84
CA SER A 684 -20.30 11.50 13.05
C SER A 684 -19.74 12.59 13.96
N TRP A 685 -19.20 12.23 15.14
CA TRP A 685 -18.51 13.19 16.02
C TRP A 685 -17.21 13.72 15.40
N ALA A 686 -16.42 12.84 14.77
CA ALA A 686 -15.16 13.21 14.14
C ALA A 686 -15.36 14.30 13.05
N ALA A 687 -16.46 14.20 12.29
CA ALA A 687 -16.82 15.16 11.24
C ALA A 687 -17.20 16.55 11.78
N ILE A 688 -17.70 16.62 13.03
CA ILE A 688 -17.98 17.90 13.71
C ILE A 688 -16.65 18.63 14.04
N GLY A 689 -15.63 17.87 14.45
CA GLY A 689 -14.30 18.40 14.78
C GLY A 689 -14.22 19.02 16.18
N CYS A 690 -13.07 19.61 16.50
CA CYS A 690 -12.77 20.22 17.81
C CYS A 690 -13.41 21.59 18.00
N GLY A 691 -13.59 22.35 16.93
CA GLY A 691 -14.01 23.76 17.01
C GLY A 691 -15.24 24.02 17.91
N PRO A 692 -16.34 23.25 17.83
CA PRO A 692 -17.51 23.46 18.69
C PRO A 692 -17.31 23.09 20.17
N LEU A 693 -16.25 22.35 20.51
CA LEU A 693 -15.95 21.90 21.87
C LEU A 693 -14.94 22.82 22.58
N ASP A 694 -14.17 23.60 21.82
CA ASP A 694 -13.27 24.66 22.31
C ASP A 694 -14.09 25.91 22.64
N LEU A 695 -14.81 25.84 23.77
CA LEU A 695 -15.80 26.82 24.21
C LEU A 695 -15.17 28.13 24.71
N ASP A 696 -13.88 28.12 25.03
CA ASP A 696 -13.11 29.30 25.42
C ASP A 696 -12.22 29.88 24.30
N ASP A 697 -12.27 29.29 23.09
CA ASP A 697 -11.47 29.66 21.92
C ASP A 697 -9.94 29.64 22.20
N SER A 698 -9.46 28.77 23.10
CA SER A 698 -8.04 28.62 23.43
C SER A 698 -7.25 27.87 22.35
N GLY A 699 -7.95 27.15 21.47
CA GLY A 699 -7.37 26.28 20.44
C GLY A 699 -7.16 24.84 20.91
N THR A 700 -7.49 24.49 22.15
CA THR A 700 -7.37 23.14 22.69
C THR A 700 -8.52 22.83 23.64
N VAL A 701 -9.18 21.70 23.46
CA VAL A 701 -10.29 21.29 24.34
C VAL A 701 -9.74 20.74 25.66
N ASP A 702 -10.01 21.42 26.77
CA ASP A 702 -9.46 21.07 28.08
C ASP A 702 -10.49 21.12 29.25
N ALA A 703 -9.98 21.21 30.48
CA ALA A 703 -10.80 21.27 31.69
C ALA A 703 -11.60 22.58 31.82
N ALA A 704 -11.14 23.68 31.24
CA ALA A 704 -11.88 24.94 31.18
C ALA A 704 -13.12 24.79 30.29
N ASP A 705 -12.99 24.15 29.13
CA ASP A 705 -14.12 23.83 28.25
C ASP A 705 -15.12 22.90 28.91
N THR A 706 -14.63 21.89 29.63
CA THR A 706 -15.50 21.00 30.40
C THR A 706 -16.33 21.78 31.42
N ALA A 707 -15.72 22.73 32.13
CA ALA A 707 -16.44 23.55 33.11
C ALA A 707 -17.46 24.48 32.44
N LEU A 708 -17.13 25.05 31.28
CA LEU A 708 -18.05 25.86 30.49
C LEU A 708 -19.24 25.02 29.99
N PHE A 709 -18.97 23.84 29.44
CA PHE A 709 -19.98 22.90 28.98
C PHE A 709 -20.93 22.49 30.12
N GLU A 710 -20.42 22.08 31.28
CA GLU A 710 -21.25 21.72 32.42
C GLU A 710 -22.11 22.89 32.91
N ALA A 711 -21.58 24.11 32.89
CA ALA A 711 -22.35 25.31 33.20
C ALA A 711 -23.47 25.56 32.18
N ARG A 712 -23.24 25.28 30.89
CA ARG A 712 -24.24 25.39 29.82
C ARG A 712 -25.33 24.32 29.95
N VAL A 713 -24.95 23.06 30.14
CA VAL A 713 -25.91 21.96 30.37
C VAL A 713 -26.77 22.23 31.60
N LEU A 714 -26.19 22.74 32.69
CA LEU A 714 -26.95 23.13 33.88
C LEU A 714 -27.94 24.27 33.61
N ALA A 715 -27.57 25.23 32.76
CA ALA A 715 -28.41 26.37 32.43
C ALA A 715 -29.58 26.00 31.49
N VAL A 716 -29.34 25.12 30.52
CA VAL A 716 -30.34 24.70 29.52
C VAL A 716 -31.23 23.58 30.08
N GLY A 717 -30.66 22.65 30.85
CA GLY A 717 -31.31 21.49 31.42
C GLY A 717 -31.04 20.20 30.63
N ASP A 718 -30.78 19.12 31.35
CA ASP A 718 -30.61 17.78 30.78
C ASP A 718 -31.93 17.28 30.15
N GLY A 719 -31.85 16.70 28.96
CA GLY A 719 -32.99 16.30 28.12
C GLY A 719 -33.70 17.47 27.41
N ALA A 720 -33.15 18.68 27.42
CA ALA A 720 -33.71 19.81 26.70
C ALA A 720 -33.63 19.60 25.18
N ARG A 721 -34.72 19.95 24.48
CA ARG A 721 -34.75 19.95 23.01
C ARG A 721 -34.26 21.29 22.47
N CYS A 722 -33.39 21.22 21.48
CA CYS A 722 -32.69 22.35 20.90
C CYS A 722 -33.30 22.68 19.54
N THR A 723 -33.79 23.92 19.38
CA THR A 723 -34.45 24.39 18.16
C THR A 723 -33.79 25.65 17.57
N GLY A 724 -32.65 26.05 18.12
CA GLY A 724 -31.92 27.26 17.79
C GLY A 724 -30.65 27.38 18.63
N SER A 725 -30.12 28.61 18.75
CA SER A 725 -28.87 28.91 19.45
C SER A 725 -28.96 28.80 20.99
N GLU A 726 -30.13 28.46 21.54
CA GLU A 726 -30.31 28.31 22.99
C GLU A 726 -29.47 27.18 23.61
N CYS A 727 -29.04 26.21 22.80
CA CYS A 727 -28.19 25.10 23.22
C CYS A 727 -26.74 25.23 22.77
N ASP A 728 -26.32 26.39 22.26
CA ASP A 728 -24.94 26.62 21.86
C ASP A 728 -23.99 26.35 23.05
N GLY A 729 -23.11 25.37 22.87
CA GLY A 729 -22.19 24.89 23.91
C GLY A 729 -22.81 23.91 24.93
N ALA A 730 -23.98 23.36 24.67
CA ALA A 730 -24.62 22.27 25.45
C ALA A 730 -25.01 21.06 24.59
N ASP A 731 -25.54 21.28 23.38
CA ASP A 731 -25.79 20.24 22.36
C ASP A 731 -24.59 20.21 21.41
N LEU A 732 -23.53 19.53 21.87
CA LEU A 732 -22.23 19.45 21.20
C LEU A 732 -22.29 18.50 20.00
N ASP A 733 -23.04 17.40 20.12
CA ASP A 733 -23.15 16.39 19.07
C ASP A 733 -24.16 16.76 17.97
N ARG A 734 -24.91 17.84 18.18
CA ARG A 734 -25.92 18.38 17.25
C ARG A 734 -27.07 17.41 16.98
N SER A 735 -27.36 16.53 17.93
CA SER A 735 -28.51 15.64 17.90
C SER A 735 -29.84 16.39 18.06
N GLY A 736 -29.78 17.64 18.54
CA GLY A 736 -30.96 18.45 18.85
C GLY A 736 -31.49 18.19 20.26
N THR A 737 -30.77 17.43 21.09
CA THR A 737 -31.13 17.16 22.49
C THR A 737 -29.87 17.20 23.34
N VAL A 738 -29.91 17.94 24.46
CA VAL A 738 -28.82 17.90 25.45
C VAL A 738 -28.95 16.61 26.25
N ASP A 739 -28.01 15.67 26.13
CA ASP A 739 -28.07 14.39 26.84
C ASP A 739 -26.70 13.79 27.21
N ALA A 740 -26.66 12.49 27.50
CA ALA A 740 -25.44 11.78 27.90
C ALA A 740 -24.41 11.66 26.75
N SER A 741 -24.87 11.68 25.50
CA SER A 741 -24.04 11.65 24.30
C SER A 741 -23.13 12.88 24.24
N ASP A 742 -23.65 14.08 24.57
CA ASP A 742 -22.85 15.32 24.62
C ASP A 742 -21.70 15.24 25.64
N ARG A 743 -21.98 14.65 26.81
CA ARG A 743 -20.98 14.46 27.86
C ARG A 743 -19.91 13.47 27.41
N ALA A 744 -20.31 12.39 26.75
CA ALA A 744 -19.39 11.42 26.17
C ALA A 744 -18.55 12.04 25.03
N PHE A 745 -19.13 12.95 24.26
CA PHE A 745 -18.43 13.69 23.22
C PHE A 745 -17.39 14.65 23.81
N MET A 746 -17.76 15.47 24.79
CA MET A 746 -16.82 16.35 25.51
C MET A 746 -15.67 15.55 26.14
N ALA A 747 -15.96 14.38 26.72
CA ALA A 747 -14.94 13.50 27.28
C ALA A 747 -14.00 12.91 26.21
N ALA A 748 -14.53 12.53 25.05
CA ALA A 748 -13.74 12.03 23.93
C ALA A 748 -12.85 13.10 23.29
N ALA A 749 -13.28 14.36 23.35
CA ALA A 749 -12.58 15.50 22.75
C ALA A 749 -11.47 16.11 23.61
N GLN A 750 -11.32 15.69 24.87
CA GLN A 750 -10.26 16.19 25.74
C GLN A 750 -8.87 16.04 25.10
N GLY A 751 -8.12 17.15 25.03
CA GLY A 751 -6.80 17.25 24.43
C GLY A 751 -6.78 17.45 22.92
N CYS A 752 -7.95 17.53 22.26
CA CYS A 752 -8.00 17.75 20.83
C CYS A 752 -7.68 19.21 20.47
N VAL A 753 -6.96 19.41 19.36
CA VAL A 753 -6.37 20.69 18.95
C VAL A 753 -6.89 21.14 17.59
N ARG A 754 -7.31 22.41 17.51
CA ARG A 754 -7.86 23.07 16.33
C ARG A 754 -6.82 23.47 15.28
#